data_AF-A0A3D4Q924-F1
#
_entry.id   AF-A0A3D4Q924-F1
#
_cell.length_a   1.000
_cell.length_b   1.000
_cell.length_c   1.000
_cell.angle_alpha   90.00
_cell.angle_beta   90.00
_cell.angle_gamma   90.00
#
_symmetry.space_group_name_H-M   'P 1'
#
loop_
_entity.id
_entity.type
_entity.pdbx_description
1 polymer ?
#
loop_
_entity_poly.entity_id
_entity_poly.type
_entity_poly.pdbx_seq_one_letter_code
_entity_poly.pdbx_strand_id
1 'polypeptide(L)'
;MDTLTKESDIIDSQGTTLSDYQHCLLSLKEQTDLVQVQTLLEETIAWKKGKGQELQKQSAEARLKTQQLETRRKELNAEIQSLEKRQLIYPPEVIRLRTAIAQSLAKAGHAEEVHILCEQLEITDPSWQNAVEGYLNTQRHYLYVSPECFDLAANVYDRLRHDGKAYGVGLINTGKLEQYDAAPEGSLAEKVKSNDVHARRYINMILGKVHCVARVEELKQYPVSITKTCMRYQNHVVSAISPKIFATPYIGAHAYEVQLEKKKAERSALEQELKEIDAVEKRREHVLRALDYQPDLLVQYSLHDLETLRADEAALRKIKEDLAAISADKTLLEKQIRLNELKEEKKQLDGKRDQLSQDIGSSRNHQAELQKRMDFLTGEQKQQESVVAQLLLRFEADGPEIEQNYQKELKQRPSIQAFQTGFENARKANQTKKEQFIREMEALMHDYKVAHDFGGAATEAGFSEFQAEYTRLHDSRLLDYEEKVARARAAAEEEFREQFLSKLQENIKQAQNEIHSLNKALKEIHFAHERYEFLHTPKLSEKKYYDMIMDDFNVMDGNSIFSGVFNDTHREVIEELFEKLSLDDEKGQETLEQYTDYRFYMDYDIRITNDDGSFMYYSKVAREKSGGETQTPFYITVAASFMQLYRNSIGGDSVGLVLMDEAFNNMDDERI
;
A
#
# COMPACT_ATOMS: atom_id res chain seq x y z
N MET A 1 26.25 -29.91 13.10
CA MET A 1 27.04 -31.13 12.87
C MET A 1 27.86 -31.54 14.08
N ASP A 2 28.42 -30.61 14.87
CA ASP A 2 29.18 -30.93 16.10
C ASP A 2 28.37 -31.52 17.27
N THR A 3 27.04 -31.50 17.20
CA THR A 3 26.16 -32.20 18.15
C THR A 3 25.79 -33.61 17.70
N LEU A 4 25.93 -33.95 16.41
CA LEU A 4 25.58 -35.25 15.85
C LEU A 4 26.65 -36.32 16.11
N THR A 5 27.90 -35.91 16.33
CA THR A 5 29.01 -36.81 16.69
C THR A 5 29.08 -37.13 18.18
N LYS A 6 28.32 -36.43 19.04
CA LYS A 6 28.27 -36.73 20.49
C LYS A 6 27.13 -37.66 20.90
N GLU A 7 26.17 -37.92 20.01
CA GLU A 7 25.06 -38.84 20.29
C GLU A 7 25.45 -40.33 20.09
N SER A 8 26.51 -40.62 19.33
CA SER A 8 27.06 -41.98 19.20
C SER A 8 27.91 -42.42 20.39
N ASP A 9 28.56 -41.49 21.08
CA ASP A 9 29.57 -41.78 22.10
C ASP A 9 29.00 -41.99 23.51
N ILE A 10 27.69 -41.82 23.70
CA ILE A 10 27.02 -41.99 25.02
C ILE A 10 26.51 -43.43 25.23
N ILE A 11 26.48 -44.24 24.17
CA ILE A 11 26.10 -45.66 24.27
C ILE A 11 27.24 -46.49 24.87
N ASP A 12 28.51 -46.05 24.76
CA ASP A 12 29.66 -46.90 25.08
C ASP A 12 30.05 -46.97 26.57
N SER A 13 29.61 -46.04 27.43
CA SER A 13 29.92 -46.12 28.87
C SER A 13 28.86 -46.82 29.73
N GLN A 14 27.66 -47.09 29.18
CA GLN A 14 26.55 -47.76 29.87
C GLN A 14 25.78 -48.80 29.02
N GLY A 15 26.27 -49.13 27.81
CA GLY A 15 25.72 -50.23 27.01
C GLY A 15 25.79 -51.60 27.70
N THR A 16 26.66 -51.75 28.69
CA THR A 16 26.77 -52.94 29.54
C THR A 16 25.49 -53.18 30.36
N THR A 17 24.92 -52.17 31.04
CA THR A 17 23.73 -52.38 31.89
C THR A 17 22.48 -52.79 31.10
N LEU A 18 22.30 -52.28 29.88
CA LEU A 18 21.17 -52.67 29.02
C LEU A 18 21.34 -54.07 28.41
N SER A 19 22.57 -54.42 28.01
CA SER A 19 22.90 -55.77 27.52
C SER A 19 22.77 -56.81 28.63
N ASP A 20 23.27 -56.48 29.83
CA ASP A 20 23.16 -57.32 31.02
C ASP A 20 21.70 -57.48 31.44
N TYR A 21 20.91 -56.40 31.36
CA TYR A 21 19.47 -56.44 31.64
C TYR A 21 18.71 -57.33 30.65
N GLN A 22 19.02 -57.23 29.35
CA GLN A 22 18.42 -58.07 28.33
C GLN A 22 18.78 -59.56 28.55
N HIS A 23 20.02 -59.86 28.90
CA HIS A 23 20.46 -61.22 29.21
C HIS A 23 19.77 -61.76 30.48
N CYS A 24 19.63 -60.94 31.52
CA CYS A 24 18.88 -61.29 32.73
C CYS A 24 17.40 -61.57 32.45
N LEU A 25 16.74 -60.77 31.61
CA LEU A 25 15.35 -61.01 31.20
C LEU A 25 15.16 -62.33 30.43
N LEU A 26 16.09 -62.68 29.54
CA LEU A 26 16.00 -63.92 28.76
C LEU A 26 16.22 -65.17 29.62
N SER A 27 16.99 -65.04 30.70
CA SER A 27 17.32 -66.13 31.64
C SER A 27 16.53 -66.06 32.96
N LEU A 28 15.51 -65.20 33.06
CA LEU A 28 14.82 -64.84 34.32
C LEU A 28 14.33 -66.04 35.14
N LYS A 29 13.89 -67.12 34.47
CA LYS A 29 13.44 -68.37 35.13
C LYS A 29 14.56 -69.14 35.83
N GLU A 30 15.78 -69.02 35.35
CA GLU A 30 16.97 -69.73 35.81
C GLU A 30 17.78 -68.91 36.83
N GLN A 31 17.48 -67.61 36.97
CA GLN A 31 18.19 -66.69 37.87
C GLN A 31 17.87 -66.97 39.34
N THR A 32 18.89 -67.25 40.16
CA THR A 32 18.73 -67.50 41.60
C THR A 32 18.73 -66.23 42.45
N ASP A 33 19.36 -65.15 41.96
CA ASP A 33 19.49 -63.88 42.69
C ASP A 33 18.52 -62.84 42.13
N LEU A 34 17.32 -62.77 42.71
CA LEU A 34 16.28 -61.81 42.31
C LEU A 34 16.58 -60.38 42.78
N VAL A 35 17.45 -60.20 43.79
CA VAL A 35 17.87 -58.88 44.27
C VAL A 35 18.76 -58.21 43.22
N GLN A 36 19.68 -58.98 42.62
CA GLN A 36 20.52 -58.49 41.53
C GLN A 36 19.68 -58.09 40.30
N VAL A 37 18.68 -58.90 39.95
CA VAL A 37 17.74 -58.58 38.85
C VAL A 37 16.93 -57.32 39.15
N GLN A 38 16.48 -57.13 40.39
CA GLN A 38 15.73 -55.94 40.80
C GLN A 38 16.59 -54.67 40.75
N THR A 39 17.85 -54.73 41.19
CA THR A 39 18.77 -53.57 41.14
C THR A 39 19.05 -53.16 39.69
N LEU A 40 19.33 -54.14 38.82
CA LEU A 40 19.58 -53.90 37.40
C LEU A 40 18.35 -53.32 36.67
N LEU A 41 17.15 -53.75 37.07
CA LEU A 41 15.89 -53.23 36.57
C LEU A 41 15.64 -51.77 37.00
N GLU A 42 15.90 -51.45 38.27
CA GLU A 42 15.78 -50.08 38.80
C GLU A 42 16.75 -49.11 38.11
N GLU A 43 17.99 -49.53 37.89
CA GLU A 43 18.99 -48.77 37.13
C GLU A 43 18.55 -48.54 35.67
N THR A 44 18.02 -49.57 35.01
CA THR A 44 17.54 -49.49 33.63
C THR A 44 16.33 -48.55 33.49
N ILE A 45 15.36 -48.64 34.43
CA ILE A 45 14.20 -47.73 34.46
C ILE A 45 14.65 -46.30 34.71
N ALA A 46 15.55 -46.06 35.66
CA ALA A 46 16.08 -44.73 35.95
C ALA A 46 16.80 -44.12 34.74
N TRP A 47 17.61 -44.92 34.04
CA TRP A 47 18.29 -44.50 32.83
C TRP A 47 17.31 -44.17 31.69
N LYS A 48 16.37 -45.08 31.38
CA LYS A 48 15.35 -44.87 30.33
C LYS A 48 14.52 -43.62 30.62
N LYS A 49 14.12 -43.41 31.87
CA LYS A 49 13.39 -42.23 32.32
C LYS A 49 14.21 -40.95 32.17
N GLY A 50 15.47 -40.94 32.58
CA GLY A 50 16.37 -39.79 32.47
C GLY A 50 16.62 -39.39 31.01
N LYS A 51 16.95 -40.36 30.15
CA LYS A 51 17.13 -40.13 28.71
C LYS A 51 15.84 -39.74 28.00
N GLY A 52 14.71 -40.34 28.39
CA GLY A 52 13.40 -39.95 27.89
C GLY A 52 13.06 -38.49 28.19
N GLN A 53 13.32 -38.02 29.41
CA GLN A 53 13.10 -36.61 29.79
C GLN A 53 14.00 -35.64 29.02
N GLU A 54 15.27 -35.99 28.82
CA GLU A 54 16.22 -35.19 28.02
C GLU A 54 15.73 -35.02 26.58
N LEU A 55 15.35 -36.12 25.92
CA LEU A 55 14.84 -36.10 24.55
C LEU A 55 13.48 -35.38 24.45
N GLN A 56 12.60 -35.51 25.44
CA GLN A 56 11.35 -34.76 25.48
C GLN A 56 11.58 -33.24 25.56
N LYS A 57 12.57 -32.78 26.33
CA LYS A 57 12.95 -31.37 26.40
C LYS A 57 13.43 -30.86 25.04
N GLN A 58 14.32 -31.62 24.38
CA GLN A 58 14.81 -31.26 23.04
C GLN A 58 13.68 -31.24 21.99
N SER A 59 12.70 -32.14 22.08
CA SER A 59 11.51 -32.12 21.21
C SER A 59 10.64 -30.89 21.46
N ALA A 60 10.47 -30.45 22.71
CA ALA A 60 9.75 -29.22 23.02
C ALA A 60 10.45 -27.98 22.42
N GLU A 61 11.78 -27.88 22.53
CA GLU A 61 12.58 -26.81 21.91
C GLU A 61 12.47 -26.84 20.38
N ALA A 62 12.54 -28.02 19.78
CA ALA A 62 12.36 -28.20 18.34
C ALA A 62 10.96 -27.77 17.88
N ARG A 63 9.90 -28.09 18.62
CA ARG A 63 8.52 -27.67 18.32
C ARG A 63 8.36 -26.16 18.33
N LEU A 64 8.95 -25.46 19.31
CA LEU A 64 8.93 -23.99 19.36
C LEU A 64 9.65 -23.40 18.14
N LYS A 65 10.81 -23.95 17.78
CA LYS A 65 11.55 -23.52 16.59
C LYS A 65 10.75 -23.76 15.30
N THR A 66 10.13 -24.93 15.16
CA THR A 66 9.24 -25.26 14.03
C THR A 66 8.08 -24.27 13.93
N GLN A 67 7.45 -23.90 15.05
CA GLN A 67 6.36 -22.92 15.05
C GLN A 67 6.82 -21.51 14.61
N GLN A 68 8.02 -21.10 15.00
CA GLN A 68 8.62 -19.84 14.57
C GLN A 68 8.92 -19.86 13.05
N LEU A 69 9.55 -20.93 12.57
CA LEU A 69 9.85 -21.11 11.15
C LEU A 69 8.58 -21.20 10.29
N GLU A 70 7.54 -21.88 10.77
CA GLU A 70 6.23 -21.95 10.11
C GLU A 70 5.54 -20.59 10.01
N THR A 71 5.62 -19.78 11.07
CA THR A 71 5.11 -18.39 11.03
C THR A 71 5.88 -17.58 10.00
N ARG A 72 7.22 -17.66 10.01
CA ARG A 72 8.07 -16.97 9.03
C ARG A 72 7.83 -17.45 7.59
N ARG A 73 7.53 -18.74 7.39
CA ARG A 73 7.16 -19.30 6.08
C ARG A 73 5.87 -18.69 5.56
N LYS A 74 4.85 -18.51 6.42
CA LYS A 74 3.59 -17.87 6.05
C LYS A 74 3.79 -16.40 5.66
N GLU A 75 4.59 -15.68 6.43
CA GLU A 75 4.98 -14.29 6.09
C GLU A 75 5.70 -14.24 4.73
N LEU A 76 6.72 -15.07 4.53
CA LEU A 76 7.46 -15.16 3.27
C LEU A 76 6.56 -15.50 2.08
N ASN A 77 5.59 -16.40 2.25
CA ASN A 77 4.64 -16.72 1.18
C ASN A 77 3.72 -15.55 0.84
N ALA A 78 3.27 -14.78 1.84
CA ALA A 78 2.49 -13.57 1.60
C ALA A 78 3.33 -12.47 0.91
N GLU A 79 4.60 -12.35 1.30
CA GLU A 79 5.57 -11.46 0.67
C GLU A 79 5.77 -11.86 -0.82
N ILE A 80 6.01 -13.15 -1.10
CA ILE A 80 6.16 -13.70 -2.46
C ILE A 80 4.91 -13.43 -3.31
N GLN A 81 3.71 -13.70 -2.79
CA GLN A 81 2.45 -13.45 -3.51
C GLN A 81 2.25 -11.97 -3.87
N SER A 82 2.71 -11.05 -3.02
CA SER A 82 2.65 -9.61 -3.31
C SER A 82 3.61 -9.23 -4.43
N LEU A 83 4.84 -9.77 -4.39
CA LEU A 83 5.85 -9.55 -5.43
C LEU A 83 5.46 -10.17 -6.78
N GLU A 84 4.77 -11.32 -6.79
CA GLU A 84 4.21 -11.94 -8.01
C GLU A 84 3.16 -11.06 -8.68
N LYS A 85 2.42 -10.25 -7.90
CA LYS A 85 1.49 -9.22 -8.39
C LYS A 85 2.19 -7.92 -8.78
N ARG A 86 3.53 -7.91 -8.87
CA ARG A 86 4.37 -6.72 -9.11
C ARG A 86 4.20 -5.61 -8.07
N GLN A 87 3.86 -5.97 -6.83
CA GLN A 87 3.75 -5.02 -5.72
C GLN A 87 4.97 -5.15 -4.80
N LEU A 88 5.75 -4.08 -4.69
CA LEU A 88 6.89 -4.01 -3.79
C LEU A 88 6.45 -3.96 -2.33
N ILE A 89 7.31 -4.49 -1.45
CA ILE A 89 7.04 -4.60 -0.02
C ILE A 89 7.84 -3.55 0.73
N TYR A 90 7.12 -2.66 1.40
CA TYR A 90 7.70 -1.53 2.12
C TYR A 90 7.66 -1.74 3.63
N PRO A 91 8.52 -1.03 4.38
CA PRO A 91 8.42 -0.96 5.83
C PRO A 91 7.00 -0.55 6.27
N PRO A 92 6.46 -1.13 7.36
CA PRO A 92 5.11 -0.86 7.84
C PRO A 92 4.82 0.63 8.08
N GLU A 93 5.83 1.40 8.47
CA GLU A 93 5.75 2.84 8.72
C GLU A 93 5.41 3.62 7.44
N VAL A 94 5.99 3.22 6.30
CA VAL A 94 5.74 3.82 4.97
C VAL A 94 4.29 3.57 4.55
N ILE A 95 3.83 2.32 4.67
CA ILE A 95 2.47 1.93 4.31
C ILE A 95 1.43 2.64 5.17
N ARG A 96 1.67 2.73 6.49
CA ARG A 96 0.78 3.44 7.42
C ARG A 96 0.64 4.90 7.07
N LEU A 97 1.77 5.58 6.82
CA LEU A 97 1.78 7.00 6.47
C LEU A 97 1.07 7.23 5.12
N ARG A 98 1.41 6.44 4.08
CA ARG A 98 0.76 6.52 2.76
C ARG A 98 -0.75 6.37 2.86
N THR A 99 -1.21 5.35 3.59
CA THR A 99 -2.63 5.06 3.75
C THR A 99 -3.36 6.20 4.46
N ALA A 100 -2.77 6.76 5.50
CA ALA A 100 -3.40 7.84 6.27
C ALA A 100 -3.45 9.16 5.49
N ILE A 101 -2.39 9.50 4.73
CA ILE A 101 -2.39 10.68 3.86
C ILE A 101 -3.45 10.50 2.76
N ALA A 102 -3.47 9.35 2.08
CA ALA A 102 -4.44 9.06 1.03
C ALA A 102 -5.89 9.15 1.53
N GLN A 103 -6.18 8.61 2.72
CA GLN A 103 -7.52 8.72 3.34
C GLN A 103 -7.90 10.17 3.66
N SER A 104 -6.93 11.02 4.04
CA SER A 104 -7.20 12.42 4.33
C SER A 104 -7.43 13.23 3.06
N LEU A 105 -6.66 12.98 2.00
CA LEU A 105 -6.81 13.62 0.69
C LEU A 105 -8.16 13.28 0.04
N ALA A 106 -8.54 12.00 0.09
CA ALA A 106 -9.83 11.53 -0.42
C ALA A 106 -11.02 12.24 0.27
N LYS A 107 -10.92 12.53 1.58
CA LYS A 107 -11.94 13.29 2.32
C LYS A 107 -12.00 14.76 1.92
N ALA A 108 -10.90 15.32 1.49
CA ALA A 108 -10.80 16.70 1.02
C ALA A 108 -11.20 16.85 -0.47
N GLY A 109 -11.63 15.78 -1.14
CA GLY A 109 -12.06 15.80 -2.53
C GLY A 109 -10.92 15.71 -3.54
N HIS A 110 -9.68 15.47 -3.10
CA HIS A 110 -8.57 15.20 -4.00
C HIS A 110 -8.55 13.71 -4.35
N ALA A 111 -8.58 13.42 -5.66
CA ALA A 111 -8.44 12.07 -6.21
C ALA A 111 -6.97 11.65 -6.40
N GLU A 112 -6.02 12.53 -6.07
CA GLU A 112 -4.60 12.31 -6.35
C GLU A 112 -3.97 11.21 -5.50
N GLU A 113 -3.06 10.48 -6.14
CA GLU A 113 -2.34 9.37 -5.53
C GLU A 113 -1.15 9.86 -4.71
N VAL A 114 -0.98 9.26 -3.51
CA VAL A 114 0.24 9.46 -2.71
C VAL A 114 1.31 8.54 -3.25
N HIS A 115 2.35 9.12 -3.86
CA HIS A 115 3.40 8.36 -4.52
C HIS A 115 4.58 8.04 -3.60
N ILE A 116 5.15 6.84 -3.74
CA ILE A 116 6.43 6.47 -3.12
C ILE A 116 7.54 6.77 -4.13
N LEU A 117 8.56 7.52 -3.72
CA LEU A 117 9.61 8.01 -4.61
C LEU A 117 10.22 6.91 -5.49
N CYS A 118 10.63 5.78 -4.93
CA CYS A 118 11.28 4.70 -5.71
C CYS A 118 10.40 4.08 -6.80
N GLU A 119 9.07 4.13 -6.68
CA GLU A 119 8.15 3.59 -7.69
C GLU A 119 8.16 4.41 -8.98
N GLN A 120 8.62 5.65 -8.89
CA GLN A 120 8.56 6.64 -9.96
C GLN A 120 9.93 6.81 -10.64
N LEU A 121 10.91 6.00 -10.23
CA LEU A 121 12.29 6.08 -10.69
C LEU A 121 12.71 4.82 -11.46
N GLU A 122 13.53 5.03 -12.48
CA GLU A 122 14.17 3.98 -13.26
C GLU A 122 15.66 4.26 -13.41
N ILE A 123 16.50 3.25 -13.20
CA ILE A 123 17.96 3.39 -13.30
C ILE A 123 18.41 2.98 -14.70
N THR A 124 19.08 3.89 -15.39
CA THR A 124 19.48 3.72 -16.81
C THR A 124 20.73 2.89 -16.99
N ASP A 125 21.66 2.96 -16.04
CA ASP A 125 22.88 2.16 -16.00
C ASP A 125 22.85 1.23 -14.78
N PRO A 126 22.54 -0.07 -14.95
CA PRO A 126 22.47 -1.04 -13.85
C PRO A 126 23.74 -1.13 -13.00
N SER A 127 24.91 -0.75 -13.53
CA SER A 127 26.17 -0.77 -12.77
C SER A 127 26.23 0.28 -11.67
N TRP A 128 25.33 1.29 -11.70
CA TRP A 128 25.18 2.30 -10.65
C TRP A 128 24.04 2.01 -9.67
N GLN A 129 23.27 0.92 -9.83
CA GLN A 129 22.11 0.60 -9.00
C GLN A 129 22.43 0.69 -7.50
N ASN A 130 23.49 0.01 -7.07
CA ASN A 130 23.88 -0.05 -5.68
C ASN A 130 24.29 1.32 -5.11
N ALA A 131 24.91 2.16 -5.94
CA ALA A 131 25.34 3.50 -5.54
C ALA A 131 24.15 4.46 -5.42
N VAL A 132 23.21 4.43 -6.37
CA VAL A 132 21.96 5.22 -6.32
C VAL A 132 21.14 4.83 -5.10
N GLU A 133 20.81 3.54 -4.96
CA GLU A 133 19.99 3.04 -3.86
C GLU A 133 20.69 3.18 -2.51
N GLY A 134 22.00 2.94 -2.47
CA GLY A 134 22.81 3.11 -1.28
C GLY A 134 22.87 4.56 -0.81
N TYR A 135 23.00 5.50 -1.74
CA TYR A 135 23.05 6.93 -1.42
C TYR A 135 21.70 7.47 -0.95
N LEU A 136 20.60 7.09 -1.64
CA LEU A 136 19.25 7.47 -1.24
C LEU A 136 18.86 6.83 0.10
N ASN A 137 19.28 5.59 0.37
CA ASN A 137 19.00 4.86 1.60
C ASN A 137 17.49 4.90 1.95
N THR A 138 17.09 5.50 3.08
CA THR A 138 15.67 5.63 3.46
C THR A 138 14.90 6.63 2.63
N GLN A 139 15.58 7.60 1.99
CA GLN A 139 14.95 8.63 1.15
C GLN A 139 14.25 8.04 -0.07
N ARG A 140 14.69 6.85 -0.54
CA ARG A 140 14.02 6.16 -1.65
C ARG A 140 12.57 5.77 -1.32
N HIS A 141 12.22 5.66 -0.03
CA HIS A 141 10.85 5.34 0.42
C HIS A 141 10.06 6.59 0.85
N TYR A 142 10.59 7.79 0.61
CA TYR A 142 9.85 9.01 0.93
C TYR A 142 8.60 9.13 0.08
N LEU A 143 7.58 9.74 0.66
CA LEU A 143 6.32 10.01 0.02
C LEU A 143 6.32 11.42 -0.54
N TYR A 144 5.57 11.62 -1.60
CA TYR A 144 5.29 12.96 -2.10
C TYR A 144 3.86 13.05 -2.62
N VAL A 145 3.37 14.29 -2.67
CA VAL A 145 2.04 14.68 -3.16
C VAL A 145 2.22 15.90 -4.05
N SER A 146 1.16 16.32 -4.73
CA SER A 146 1.15 17.61 -5.43
C SER A 146 1.46 18.77 -4.47
N PRO A 147 2.08 19.86 -4.96
CA PRO A 147 2.41 21.03 -4.13
C PRO A 147 1.20 21.60 -3.37
N GLU A 148 0.01 21.58 -3.98
CA GLU A 148 -1.24 22.10 -3.43
C GLU A 148 -1.73 21.28 -2.23
N CYS A 149 -1.44 19.98 -2.22
CA CYS A 149 -1.85 19.04 -1.18
C CYS A 149 -0.83 18.91 -0.04
N PHE A 150 0.35 19.55 -0.15
CA PHE A 150 1.46 19.34 0.78
C PHE A 150 1.11 19.66 2.23
N ASP A 151 0.44 20.79 2.49
CA ASP A 151 0.10 21.23 3.85
C ASP A 151 -0.88 20.27 4.52
N LEU A 152 -1.85 19.72 3.78
CA LEU A 152 -2.77 18.70 4.29
C LEU A 152 -2.00 17.42 4.66
N ALA A 153 -1.12 16.96 3.76
CA ALA A 153 -0.30 15.77 3.99
C ALA A 153 0.66 15.95 5.19
N ALA A 154 1.26 17.14 5.34
CA ALA A 154 2.14 17.47 6.45
C ALA A 154 1.39 17.46 7.80
N ASN A 155 0.15 17.96 7.85
CA ASN A 155 -0.69 17.89 9.04
C ASN A 155 -1.09 16.46 9.44
N VAL A 156 -1.27 15.56 8.46
CA VAL A 156 -1.49 14.13 8.73
C VAL A 156 -0.21 13.48 9.26
N TYR A 157 0.92 13.80 8.64
CA TYR A 157 2.23 13.31 9.05
C TYR A 157 2.52 13.67 10.52
N ASP A 158 2.33 14.94 10.90
CA ASP A 158 2.63 15.42 12.25
C ASP A 158 1.80 14.70 13.33
N ARG A 159 0.52 14.43 13.06
CA ARG A 159 -0.34 13.65 13.96
C ARG A 159 0.14 12.20 14.14
N LEU A 160 0.54 11.52 13.06
CA LEU A 160 1.03 10.14 13.13
C LEU A 160 2.41 10.02 13.78
N ARG A 161 3.23 11.06 13.65
CA ARG A 161 4.51 11.15 14.34
C ARG A 161 4.31 11.19 15.86
N HIS A 162 3.36 11.98 16.36
CA HIS A 162 3.06 12.08 17.80
C HIS A 162 2.70 10.71 18.42
N ASP A 163 2.02 9.86 17.65
CA ASP A 163 1.67 8.48 18.03
C ASP A 163 2.85 7.49 17.98
N GLY A 164 4.02 7.94 17.52
CA GLY A 164 5.21 7.13 17.32
C GLY A 164 5.16 6.12 16.17
N LYS A 165 4.27 6.33 15.21
CA LYS A 165 3.95 5.35 14.14
C LYS A 165 4.56 5.65 12.78
N ALA A 166 5.24 6.79 12.61
CA ALA A 166 5.73 7.28 11.32
C ALA A 166 7.22 7.74 11.35
N TYR A 167 8.03 7.24 12.28
CA TYR A 167 9.45 7.59 12.33
C TYR A 167 10.22 6.96 11.15
N GLY A 168 11.18 7.71 10.59
CA GLY A 168 12.09 7.20 9.56
C GLY A 168 11.58 7.29 8.11
N VAL A 169 10.34 7.73 7.91
CA VAL A 169 9.79 8.09 6.58
C VAL A 169 9.92 9.60 6.40
N GLY A 170 9.81 10.09 5.17
CA GLY A 170 9.84 11.52 4.86
C GLY A 170 8.70 11.89 3.93
N LEU A 171 8.22 13.12 4.04
CA LEU A 171 7.28 13.72 3.09
C LEU A 171 8.05 14.81 2.32
N ILE A 172 8.14 14.66 1.01
CA ILE A 172 8.85 15.58 0.13
C ILE A 172 7.94 16.76 -0.18
N ASN A 173 8.46 17.98 0.02
CA ASN A 173 7.85 19.17 -0.56
C ASN A 173 8.31 19.29 -2.02
N THR A 174 7.36 19.18 -2.93
CA THR A 174 7.59 19.17 -4.38
C THR A 174 7.52 20.57 -5.01
N GLY A 175 7.14 21.60 -4.23
CA GLY A 175 7.12 22.99 -4.67
C GLY A 175 8.50 23.64 -4.68
N LYS A 176 8.68 24.66 -5.55
CA LYS A 176 9.92 25.45 -5.68
C LYS A 176 11.15 24.64 -6.11
N LEU A 177 10.95 23.58 -6.90
CA LEU A 177 12.01 22.71 -7.40
C LEU A 177 12.24 22.82 -8.92
N GLU A 178 11.67 23.84 -9.58
CA GLU A 178 11.69 24.03 -11.04
C GLU A 178 13.12 24.15 -11.59
N GLN A 179 14.04 24.74 -10.83
CA GLN A 179 15.45 24.88 -11.21
C GLN A 179 16.20 23.54 -11.37
N TYR A 180 15.61 22.42 -10.91
CA TYR A 180 16.21 21.08 -10.98
C TYR A 180 15.59 20.21 -12.08
N ASP A 181 15.04 20.79 -13.15
CA ASP A 181 14.46 20.01 -14.24
C ASP A 181 15.47 19.12 -15.00
N ALA A 182 16.73 19.56 -15.09
CA ALA A 182 17.81 18.84 -15.74
C ALA A 182 18.83 18.28 -14.73
N ALA A 183 19.33 17.07 -15.00
CA ALA A 183 20.42 16.48 -14.24
C ALA A 183 21.75 17.17 -14.58
N PRO A 184 22.55 17.61 -13.58
CA PRO A 184 23.88 18.15 -13.82
C PRO A 184 24.82 17.12 -14.45
N GLU A 185 25.68 17.55 -15.38
CA GLU A 185 26.59 16.66 -16.09
C GLU A 185 27.57 15.96 -15.13
N GLY A 186 27.81 14.66 -15.33
CA GLY A 186 28.71 13.86 -14.49
C GLY A 186 28.19 13.52 -13.09
N SER A 187 26.96 13.93 -12.76
CA SER A 187 26.33 13.61 -11.48
C SER A 187 25.67 12.23 -11.46
N LEU A 188 25.38 11.74 -10.25
CA LEU A 188 24.65 10.49 -10.04
C LEU A 188 23.20 10.60 -10.54
N ALA A 189 22.64 11.82 -10.62
CA ALA A 189 21.29 12.06 -11.13
C ALA A 189 21.14 11.62 -12.60
N GLU A 190 22.19 11.72 -13.43
CA GLU A 190 22.13 11.26 -14.83
C GLU A 190 21.80 9.77 -14.99
N LYS A 191 22.09 8.97 -13.95
CA LYS A 191 21.90 7.52 -13.98
C LYS A 191 20.48 7.11 -13.58
N VAL A 192 19.61 8.09 -13.30
CA VAL A 192 18.22 7.91 -12.89
C VAL A 192 17.31 8.70 -13.82
N LYS A 193 16.22 8.08 -14.25
CA LYS A 193 15.12 8.70 -15.01
C LYS A 193 13.82 8.59 -14.24
N SER A 194 12.92 9.53 -14.50
CA SER A 194 11.57 9.58 -13.95
C SER A 194 10.65 10.21 -14.98
N ASN A 195 9.48 9.61 -15.16
CA ASN A 195 8.41 10.20 -15.99
C ASN A 195 7.66 11.28 -15.19
N ASP A 196 7.59 11.15 -13.87
CA ASP A 196 7.01 12.15 -12.97
C ASP A 196 7.97 13.34 -12.79
N VAL A 197 7.44 14.56 -12.99
CA VAL A 197 8.19 15.82 -12.92
C VAL A 197 8.68 16.15 -11.51
N HIS A 198 7.87 15.87 -10.48
CA HIS A 198 8.20 16.15 -9.10
C HIS A 198 9.28 15.20 -8.57
N ALA A 199 9.15 13.91 -8.85
CA ALA A 199 10.17 12.91 -8.54
C ALA A 199 11.49 13.20 -9.28
N ARG A 200 11.42 13.60 -10.56
CA ARG A 200 12.61 14.00 -11.35
C ARG A 200 13.33 15.17 -10.71
N ARG A 201 12.61 16.27 -10.42
CA ARG A 201 13.18 17.48 -9.81
C ARG A 201 13.80 17.19 -8.45
N TYR A 202 13.12 16.41 -7.61
CA TYR A 202 13.65 16.03 -6.30
C TYR A 202 14.93 15.20 -6.42
N ILE A 203 14.97 14.20 -7.31
CA ILE A 203 16.17 13.40 -7.53
C ILE A 203 17.32 14.22 -8.12
N ASN A 204 17.06 15.11 -9.06
CA ASN A 204 18.08 16.02 -9.59
C ASN A 204 18.63 16.95 -8.49
N MET A 205 17.79 17.42 -7.56
CA MET A 205 18.25 18.21 -6.41
C MET A 205 19.17 17.42 -5.46
N ILE A 206 18.84 16.16 -5.17
CA ILE A 206 19.56 15.32 -4.20
C ILE A 206 20.81 14.68 -4.83
N LEU A 207 20.65 14.00 -5.96
CA LEU A 207 21.72 13.27 -6.65
C LEU A 207 22.55 14.15 -7.58
N GLY A 208 22.04 15.31 -8.02
CA GLY A 208 22.77 16.22 -8.89
C GLY A 208 24.00 16.84 -8.22
N LYS A 209 24.02 16.86 -6.88
CA LYS A 209 25.17 17.32 -6.08
C LYS A 209 26.26 16.24 -5.95
N VAL A 210 25.98 15.00 -6.34
CA VAL A 210 26.84 13.84 -6.11
C VAL A 210 27.58 13.50 -7.41
N HIS A 211 28.88 13.75 -7.46
CA HIS A 211 29.65 13.45 -8.67
C HIS A 211 29.98 11.95 -8.77
N CYS A 212 29.76 11.36 -9.93
CA CYS A 212 30.20 10.01 -10.25
C CYS A 212 31.71 10.00 -10.53
N VAL A 213 32.48 9.19 -9.80
CA VAL A 213 33.92 8.99 -10.06
C VAL A 213 34.24 7.52 -10.27
N ALA A 214 35.27 7.24 -11.06
CA ALA A 214 35.63 5.86 -11.38
C ALA A 214 36.48 5.23 -10.27
N ARG A 215 37.36 6.02 -9.66
CA ARG A 215 38.35 5.55 -8.67
C ARG A 215 38.23 6.27 -7.34
N VAL A 216 38.66 5.59 -6.27
CA VAL A 216 38.58 6.11 -4.89
C VAL A 216 39.47 7.34 -4.70
N GLU A 217 40.59 7.43 -5.42
CA GLU A 217 41.54 8.54 -5.34
C GLU A 217 40.96 9.86 -5.87
N GLU A 218 39.96 9.78 -6.75
CA GLU A 218 39.28 10.92 -7.37
C GLU A 218 38.18 11.51 -6.46
N LEU A 219 37.74 10.77 -5.44
CA LEU A 219 36.62 11.16 -4.58
C LEU A 219 36.79 12.58 -3.98
N LYS A 220 38.03 12.92 -3.57
CA LYS A 220 38.35 14.21 -2.94
C LYS A 220 38.29 15.42 -3.89
N GLN A 221 38.18 15.21 -5.20
CA GLN A 221 38.16 16.28 -6.20
C GLN A 221 36.84 17.07 -6.17
N TYR A 222 35.77 16.49 -5.65
CA TYR A 222 34.44 17.09 -5.58
C TYR A 222 33.94 17.18 -4.14
N PRO A 223 33.07 18.15 -3.79
CA PRO A 223 32.51 18.27 -2.44
C PRO A 223 31.73 17.03 -1.98
N VAL A 224 30.98 16.43 -2.91
CA VAL A 224 30.28 15.16 -2.72
C VAL A 224 30.50 14.28 -3.94
N SER A 225 30.95 13.06 -3.74
CA SER A 225 31.22 12.11 -4.83
C SER A 225 31.00 10.67 -4.40
N ILE A 226 30.79 9.80 -5.39
CA ILE A 226 30.54 8.38 -5.16
C ILE A 226 31.11 7.52 -6.29
N THR A 227 31.58 6.33 -5.93
CA THR A 227 32.01 5.28 -6.86
C THR A 227 30.91 4.24 -7.08
N LYS A 228 31.00 3.44 -8.15
CA LYS A 228 30.12 2.29 -8.39
C LYS A 228 30.16 1.25 -7.27
N THR A 229 31.28 1.16 -6.55
CA THR A 229 31.46 0.25 -5.40
C THR A 229 30.92 0.84 -4.09
N CYS A 230 30.11 1.89 -4.16
CA CYS A 230 29.46 2.54 -3.02
C CYS A 230 30.43 3.15 -1.99
N MET A 231 31.65 3.53 -2.41
CA MET A 231 32.52 4.43 -1.64
C MET A 231 32.04 5.86 -1.87
N ARG A 232 31.64 6.54 -0.80
CA ARG A 232 31.11 7.91 -0.78
C ARG A 232 32.09 8.84 -0.09
N TYR A 233 32.32 10.00 -0.68
CA TYR A 233 33.00 11.12 -0.04
C TYR A 233 32.03 12.27 0.16
N GLN A 234 31.94 12.77 1.39
CA GLN A 234 31.08 13.89 1.76
C GLN A 234 31.65 14.55 3.01
N ASN A 235 31.63 15.88 3.08
CA ASN A 235 32.11 16.65 4.24
C ASN A 235 33.54 16.25 4.68
N HIS A 236 34.44 16.07 3.71
CA HIS A 236 35.83 15.62 3.93
C HIS A 236 36.01 14.21 4.52
N VAL A 237 34.98 13.37 4.50
CA VAL A 237 35.04 11.99 5.01
C VAL A 237 34.75 10.99 3.89
N VAL A 238 35.64 10.00 3.72
CA VAL A 238 35.39 8.81 2.90
C VAL A 238 34.68 7.75 3.76
N SER A 239 33.58 7.21 3.26
CA SER A 239 32.78 6.18 3.93
C SER A 239 32.28 5.13 2.93
N ALA A 240 32.22 3.88 3.36
CA ALA A 240 31.60 2.81 2.57
C ALA A 240 30.12 2.68 2.97
N ILE A 241 29.24 2.62 1.98
CA ILE A 241 27.82 2.33 2.23
C ILE A 241 27.68 0.82 2.48
N SER A 242 27.01 0.47 3.57
CA SER A 242 26.80 -0.94 3.93
C SER A 242 25.99 -1.67 2.85
N PRO A 243 26.44 -2.86 2.37
CA PRO A 243 25.69 -3.66 1.42
C PRO A 243 24.27 -4.01 1.86
N LYS A 244 24.00 -4.05 3.18
CA LYS A 244 22.64 -4.30 3.70
C LYS A 244 21.62 -3.25 3.25
N ILE A 245 22.06 -2.02 2.93
CA ILE A 245 21.18 -0.92 2.53
C ILE A 245 20.66 -1.10 1.10
N PHE A 246 21.54 -1.53 0.19
CA PHE A 246 21.24 -1.66 -1.25
C PHE A 246 21.13 -3.11 -1.72
N ALA A 247 21.28 -4.10 -0.82
CA ALA A 247 21.13 -5.51 -1.15
C ALA A 247 19.76 -5.79 -1.78
N THR A 248 18.70 -5.17 -1.26
CA THR A 248 17.35 -5.31 -1.80
C THR A 248 17.05 -4.10 -2.69
N PRO A 249 16.96 -4.26 -4.02
CA PRO A 249 16.66 -3.15 -4.90
C PRO A 249 15.18 -2.79 -4.85
N TYR A 250 14.86 -1.50 -4.92
CA TYR A 250 13.52 -0.94 -4.95
C TYR A 250 13.26 -0.07 -6.19
N ILE A 251 14.30 0.38 -6.88
CA ILE A 251 14.18 1.30 -8.02
C ILE A 251 14.27 0.54 -9.34
N GLY A 252 13.33 0.81 -10.25
CA GLY A 252 13.29 0.27 -11.60
C GLY A 252 12.44 -0.99 -11.77
N ALA A 253 12.04 -1.27 -13.02
CA ALA A 253 11.10 -2.34 -13.34
C ALA A 253 11.57 -3.73 -12.89
N HIS A 254 12.88 -4.01 -12.88
CA HIS A 254 13.39 -5.34 -12.49
C HIS A 254 13.60 -5.51 -10.97
N ALA A 255 13.28 -4.49 -10.16
CA ALA A 255 13.45 -4.55 -8.70
C ALA A 255 12.61 -5.68 -8.08
N TYR A 256 11.34 -5.83 -8.52
CA TYR A 256 10.45 -6.88 -8.00
C TYR A 256 10.99 -8.30 -8.31
N GLU A 257 11.62 -8.51 -9.48
CA GLU A 257 12.17 -9.81 -9.89
C GLU A 257 13.33 -10.22 -9.00
N VAL A 258 14.24 -9.29 -8.72
CA VAL A 258 15.38 -9.55 -7.84
C VAL A 258 14.92 -9.81 -6.40
N GLN A 259 13.92 -9.08 -5.91
CA GLN A 259 13.33 -9.34 -4.60
C GLN A 259 12.64 -10.71 -4.55
N LEU A 260 11.86 -11.05 -5.59
CA LEU A 260 11.13 -12.30 -5.70
C LEU A 260 12.08 -13.51 -5.66
N GLU A 261 13.16 -13.48 -6.44
CA GLU A 261 14.14 -14.56 -6.46
C GLU A 261 14.85 -14.71 -5.11
N LYS A 262 15.20 -13.60 -4.44
CA LYS A 262 15.77 -13.65 -3.09
C LYS A 262 14.81 -14.27 -2.07
N LYS A 263 13.52 -13.89 -2.14
CA LYS A 263 12.49 -14.40 -1.23
C LYS A 263 12.17 -15.87 -1.49
N LYS A 264 12.15 -16.31 -2.75
CA LYS A 264 12.04 -17.72 -3.12
C LYS A 264 13.23 -18.54 -2.59
N ALA A 265 14.45 -18.00 -2.69
CA ALA A 265 15.64 -18.63 -2.13
C ALA A 265 15.57 -18.71 -0.58
N GLU A 266 15.15 -17.64 0.10
CA GLU A 266 14.93 -17.62 1.55
C GLU A 266 13.87 -18.67 1.97
N ARG A 267 12.75 -18.77 1.24
CA ARG A 267 11.72 -19.79 1.45
C ARG A 267 12.28 -21.20 1.26
N SER A 268 13.05 -21.43 0.20
CA SER A 268 13.64 -22.76 -0.07
C SER A 268 14.62 -23.19 1.01
N ALA A 269 15.45 -22.27 1.51
CA ALA A 269 16.36 -22.55 2.63
C ALA A 269 15.59 -22.86 3.92
N LEU A 270 14.52 -22.11 4.21
CA LEU A 270 13.66 -22.34 5.36
C LEU A 270 12.94 -23.70 5.27
N GLU A 271 12.42 -24.06 4.09
CA GLU A 271 11.80 -25.37 3.86
C GLU A 271 12.78 -26.52 4.04
N GLN A 272 14.05 -26.33 3.65
CA GLN A 272 15.10 -27.31 3.92
C GLN A 272 15.37 -27.44 5.42
N GLU A 273 15.46 -26.34 6.16
CA GLU A 273 15.63 -26.36 7.62
C GLU A 273 14.46 -27.08 8.33
N LEU A 274 13.21 -26.81 7.90
CA LEU A 274 12.02 -27.52 8.41
C LEU A 274 12.09 -29.03 8.15
N LYS A 275 12.53 -29.45 6.96
CA LYS A 275 12.72 -30.89 6.63
C LYS A 275 13.80 -31.54 7.50
N GLU A 276 14.89 -30.83 7.76
CA GLU A 276 15.97 -31.33 8.62
C GLU A 276 15.48 -31.53 10.07
N ILE A 277 14.71 -30.57 10.60
CA ILE A 277 14.11 -30.66 11.93
C ILE A 277 13.10 -31.82 11.99
N ASP A 278 12.21 -31.96 11.00
CA ASP A 278 11.24 -33.06 10.93
C ASP A 278 11.92 -34.43 10.89
N ALA A 279 13.01 -34.57 10.13
CA ALA A 279 13.79 -35.81 10.07
C ALA A 279 14.44 -36.15 11.41
N VAL A 280 14.94 -35.15 12.15
CA VAL A 280 15.49 -35.33 13.51
C VAL A 280 14.38 -35.72 14.49
N GLU A 281 13.22 -35.05 14.45
CA GLU A 281 12.08 -35.34 15.33
C GLU A 281 11.53 -36.75 15.10
N LYS A 282 11.42 -37.23 13.85
CA LYS A 282 11.01 -38.60 13.56
C LYS A 282 11.96 -39.64 14.15
N ARG A 283 13.27 -39.45 14.00
CA ARG A 283 14.27 -40.32 14.63
C ARG A 283 14.16 -40.29 16.16
N ARG A 284 13.99 -39.10 16.74
CA ARG A 284 13.82 -38.91 18.18
C ARG A 284 12.56 -39.60 18.70
N GLU A 285 11.45 -39.55 17.95
CA GLU A 285 10.21 -40.26 18.30
C GLU A 285 10.42 -41.78 18.32
N HIS A 286 11.15 -42.34 17.36
CA HIS A 286 11.51 -43.76 17.36
C HIS A 286 12.33 -44.14 18.61
N VAL A 287 13.31 -43.31 18.99
CA VAL A 287 14.12 -43.53 20.21
C VAL A 287 13.26 -43.42 21.46
N LEU A 288 12.36 -42.42 21.55
CA LEU A 288 11.45 -42.27 22.70
C LEU A 288 10.52 -43.47 22.87
N ARG A 289 10.04 -44.09 21.78
CA ARG A 289 9.28 -45.35 21.84
C ARG A 289 10.13 -46.52 22.33
N ALA A 290 11.40 -46.60 21.92
CA ALA A 290 12.31 -47.65 22.37
C ALA A 290 12.72 -47.47 23.85
N LEU A 291 12.70 -46.24 24.36
CA LEU A 291 12.92 -45.90 25.76
C LEU A 291 11.66 -46.07 26.63
N ASP A 292 10.56 -46.60 26.10
CA ASP A 292 9.39 -46.93 26.92
C ASP A 292 9.78 -47.93 28.01
N TYR A 293 9.47 -47.55 29.25
CA TYR A 293 9.83 -48.26 30.45
C TYR A 293 8.60 -48.80 31.20
N GLN A 294 7.39 -48.61 30.65
CA GLN A 294 6.16 -49.22 31.17
C GLN A 294 6.23 -50.76 31.25
N PRO A 295 6.78 -51.47 30.24
CA PRO A 295 6.95 -52.93 30.35
C PRO A 295 7.90 -53.32 31.48
N ASP A 296 8.97 -52.54 31.70
CA ASP A 296 9.95 -52.80 32.75
C ASP A 296 9.34 -52.60 34.15
N LEU A 297 8.45 -51.59 34.33
CA LEU A 297 7.69 -51.44 35.58
C LEU A 297 6.81 -52.67 35.88
N LEU A 298 6.16 -53.25 34.85
CA LEU A 298 5.34 -54.44 35.04
C LEU A 298 6.20 -55.62 35.50
N VAL A 299 7.40 -55.79 34.91
CA VAL A 299 8.37 -56.80 35.38
C VAL A 299 8.79 -56.54 36.82
N GLN A 300 8.96 -55.27 37.22
CA GLN A 300 9.31 -54.90 38.59
C GLN A 300 8.24 -55.32 39.59
N TYR A 301 6.97 -55.08 39.27
CA TYR A 301 5.85 -55.47 40.14
C TYR A 301 5.64 -56.98 40.20
N SER A 302 5.89 -57.70 39.10
CA SER A 302 5.70 -59.16 39.02
C SER A 302 6.91 -59.99 39.41
N LEU A 303 8.04 -59.37 39.76
CA LEU A 303 9.26 -60.07 40.16
C LEU A 303 9.06 -60.88 41.44
N HIS A 304 8.24 -60.40 42.39
CA HIS A 304 7.90 -61.15 43.60
C HIS A 304 6.99 -62.37 43.31
N ASP A 305 6.22 -62.33 42.22
CA ASP A 305 5.38 -63.45 41.80
C ASP A 305 6.22 -64.67 41.34
N LEU A 306 7.49 -64.47 41.00
CA LEU A 306 8.41 -65.58 40.68
C LEU A 306 8.84 -66.35 41.92
N GLU A 307 8.97 -65.69 43.08
CA GLU A 307 9.29 -66.37 44.34
C GLU A 307 8.12 -67.24 44.79
N THR A 308 6.91 -66.70 44.73
CA THR A 308 5.69 -67.45 45.02
C THR A 308 5.49 -68.60 44.05
N LEU A 309 5.69 -68.39 42.74
CA LEU A 309 5.63 -69.45 41.73
C LEU A 309 6.65 -70.57 42.00
N ARG A 310 7.90 -70.24 42.36
CA ARG A 310 8.92 -71.24 42.70
C ARG A 310 8.58 -72.01 43.97
N ALA A 311 8.04 -71.33 44.99
CA ALA A 311 7.57 -71.96 46.22
C ALA A 311 6.40 -72.90 45.94
N ASP A 312 5.45 -72.48 45.10
CA ASP A 312 4.30 -73.28 44.67
C ASP A 312 4.74 -74.48 43.82
N GLU A 313 5.69 -74.32 42.91
CA GLU A 313 6.26 -75.43 42.12
C GLU A 313 7.01 -76.43 43.01
N ALA A 314 7.75 -75.96 44.01
CA ALA A 314 8.43 -76.81 44.99
C ALA A 314 7.42 -77.54 45.89
N ALA A 315 6.39 -76.83 46.37
CA ALA A 315 5.29 -77.41 47.15
C ALA A 315 4.53 -78.46 46.32
N LEU A 316 4.27 -78.18 45.04
CA LEU A 316 3.60 -79.10 44.12
C LEU A 316 4.48 -80.31 43.80
N ARG A 317 5.81 -80.14 43.70
CA ARG A 317 6.76 -81.25 43.55
C ARG A 317 6.79 -82.11 44.80
N LYS A 318 6.81 -81.50 45.99
CA LYS A 318 6.71 -82.19 47.28
C LYS A 318 5.38 -82.93 47.43
N ILE A 319 4.26 -82.30 47.09
CA ILE A 319 2.93 -82.93 47.08
C ILE A 319 2.90 -84.12 46.11
N LYS A 320 3.56 -84.03 44.94
CA LYS A 320 3.67 -85.14 43.99
C LYS A 320 4.55 -86.28 44.52
N GLU A 321 5.64 -85.97 45.20
CA GLU A 321 6.52 -86.94 45.87
C GLU A 321 5.80 -87.61 47.06
N ASP A 322 5.08 -86.82 47.88
CA ASP A 322 4.23 -87.29 48.97
C ASP A 322 3.06 -88.15 48.43
N LEU A 323 2.45 -87.78 47.30
CA LEU A 323 1.44 -88.60 46.60
C LEU A 323 2.01 -89.93 46.11
N ALA A 324 3.27 -89.94 45.65
CA ALA A 324 3.96 -91.16 45.26
C ALA A 324 4.26 -92.05 46.49
N ALA A 325 4.62 -91.45 47.64
CA ALA A 325 4.86 -92.15 48.90
C ALA A 325 3.57 -92.66 49.58
N ILE A 326 2.44 -91.94 49.44
CA ILE A 326 1.11 -92.28 50.00
C ILE A 326 0.40 -93.39 49.18
N SER A 327 1.03 -93.87 48.10
CA SER A 327 0.54 -95.02 47.32
C SER A 327 0.80 -96.39 48.00
N ALA A 328 1.52 -96.42 49.12
CA ALA A 328 1.64 -97.57 50.01
C ALA A 328 0.66 -97.47 51.19
N ASP A 329 -0.39 -98.30 51.11
CA ASP A 329 -1.35 -98.69 52.14
C ASP A 329 -2.69 -97.92 52.36
N LYS A 330 -3.64 -98.73 52.84
CA LYS A 330 -5.09 -98.75 52.55
C LYS A 330 -5.95 -97.75 53.33
N THR A 331 -6.92 -97.17 52.61
CA THR A 331 -8.36 -97.18 52.96
C THR A 331 -9.17 -97.08 51.66
N LEU A 332 -9.61 -98.23 51.15
CA LEU A 332 -10.15 -98.41 49.80
C LEU A 332 -11.53 -97.77 49.56
N LEU A 333 -12.25 -97.35 50.61
CA LEU A 333 -13.63 -96.86 50.46
C LEU A 333 -13.74 -95.33 50.31
N GLU A 334 -13.04 -94.56 51.15
CA GLU A 334 -13.05 -93.08 51.09
C GLU A 334 -12.27 -92.55 49.88
N LYS A 335 -11.16 -93.21 49.52
CA LYS A 335 -10.39 -92.89 48.30
C LYS A 335 -11.21 -93.15 47.04
N GLN A 336 -12.10 -94.15 47.00
CA GLN A 336 -12.93 -94.44 45.82
C GLN A 336 -14.03 -93.39 45.62
N ILE A 337 -14.63 -92.89 46.70
CA ILE A 337 -15.63 -91.81 46.65
C ILE A 337 -14.95 -90.51 46.20
N ARG A 338 -13.82 -90.14 46.83
CA ARG A 338 -13.07 -88.93 46.46
C ARG A 338 -12.49 -89.00 45.04
N LEU A 339 -12.06 -90.17 44.60
CA LEU A 339 -11.61 -90.40 43.22
C LEU A 339 -12.75 -90.25 42.21
N ASN A 340 -13.97 -90.69 42.56
CA ASN A 340 -15.14 -90.50 41.69
C ASN A 340 -15.60 -89.04 41.64
N GLU A 341 -15.58 -88.33 42.77
CA GLU A 341 -15.83 -86.87 42.81
C GLU A 341 -14.81 -86.11 41.96
N LEU A 342 -13.52 -86.38 42.14
CA LEU A 342 -12.44 -85.75 41.36
C LEU A 342 -12.50 -86.14 39.88
N LYS A 343 -12.95 -87.35 39.54
CA LYS A 343 -13.18 -87.76 38.14
C LYS A 343 -14.34 -86.99 37.52
N GLU A 344 -15.42 -86.78 38.25
CA GLU A 344 -16.56 -86.01 37.76
C GLU A 344 -16.22 -84.53 37.65
N GLU A 345 -15.52 -83.96 38.63
CA GLU A 345 -14.99 -82.59 38.57
C GLU A 345 -14.01 -82.41 37.43
N LYS A 346 -13.08 -83.35 37.23
CA LYS A 346 -12.18 -83.38 36.07
C LYS A 346 -12.97 -83.44 34.76
N LYS A 347 -14.00 -84.28 34.66
CA LYS A 347 -14.83 -84.39 33.46
C LYS A 347 -15.59 -83.09 33.18
N GLN A 348 -16.07 -82.39 34.21
CA GLN A 348 -16.68 -81.07 34.07
C GLN A 348 -15.67 -80.00 33.65
N LEU A 349 -14.46 -80.03 34.21
CA LEU A 349 -13.38 -79.11 33.84
C LEU A 349 -12.86 -79.37 32.42
N ASP A 350 -12.73 -80.63 32.01
CA ASP A 350 -12.38 -81.02 30.64
C ASP A 350 -13.47 -80.56 29.66
N GLY A 351 -14.76 -80.72 30.02
CA GLY A 351 -15.87 -80.17 29.24
C GLY A 351 -15.85 -78.65 29.11
N LYS A 352 -15.57 -77.92 30.21
CA LYS A 352 -15.39 -76.46 30.19
C LYS A 352 -14.17 -76.03 29.36
N ARG A 353 -13.07 -76.78 29.45
CA ARG A 353 -11.85 -76.53 28.68
C ARG A 353 -12.10 -76.69 27.19
N ASP A 354 -12.80 -77.76 26.81
CA ASP A 354 -13.11 -78.04 25.41
C ASP A 354 -14.09 -77.00 24.85
N GLN A 355 -15.08 -76.56 25.65
CA GLN A 355 -15.97 -75.45 25.29
C GLN A 355 -15.19 -74.14 25.09
N LEU A 356 -14.33 -73.75 26.03
CA LEU A 356 -13.49 -72.55 25.92
C LEU A 356 -12.53 -72.64 24.72
N SER A 357 -11.98 -73.83 24.44
CA SER A 357 -11.14 -74.06 23.26
C SER A 357 -11.92 -73.86 21.96
N GLN A 358 -13.17 -74.32 21.91
CA GLN A 358 -14.07 -74.11 20.78
C GLN A 358 -14.45 -72.63 20.62
N ASP A 359 -14.72 -71.91 21.70
CA ASP A 359 -15.02 -70.48 21.70
C ASP A 359 -13.81 -69.63 21.28
N ILE A 360 -12.61 -70.00 21.71
CA ILE A 360 -11.34 -69.38 21.25
C ILE A 360 -11.15 -69.65 19.75
N GLY A 361 -11.44 -70.86 19.29
CA GLY A 361 -11.38 -71.23 17.87
C GLY A 361 -12.35 -70.40 17.02
N SER A 362 -13.61 -70.25 17.46
CA SER A 362 -14.61 -69.44 16.77
C SER A 362 -14.22 -67.96 16.74
N SER A 363 -13.73 -67.43 17.87
CA SER A 363 -13.27 -66.05 17.98
C SER A 363 -12.07 -65.76 17.09
N ARG A 364 -11.10 -66.69 16.99
CA ARG A 364 -9.95 -66.58 16.07
C ARG A 364 -10.39 -66.60 14.61
N ASN A 365 -11.34 -67.47 14.26
CA ASN A 365 -11.88 -67.51 12.90
C ASN A 365 -12.60 -66.20 12.56
N HIS A 366 -13.38 -65.65 13.49
CA HIS A 366 -14.06 -64.38 13.30
C HIS A 366 -13.07 -63.21 13.18
N GLN A 367 -12.01 -63.17 14.00
CA GLN A 367 -10.92 -62.20 13.85
C GLN A 367 -10.23 -62.31 12.49
N ALA A 368 -9.93 -63.53 12.03
CA ALA A 368 -9.32 -63.74 10.72
C ALA A 368 -10.23 -63.28 9.57
N GLU A 369 -11.55 -63.46 9.68
CA GLU A 369 -12.53 -62.98 8.71
C GLU A 369 -12.62 -61.45 8.69
N LEU A 370 -12.70 -60.83 9.87
CA LEU A 370 -12.68 -59.37 10.00
C LEU A 370 -11.39 -58.77 9.48
N GLN A 371 -10.23 -59.41 9.73
CA GLN A 371 -8.95 -58.96 9.20
C GLN A 371 -8.93 -59.02 7.67
N LYS A 372 -9.38 -60.13 7.06
CA LYS A 372 -9.52 -60.22 5.60
C LYS A 372 -10.45 -59.14 5.04
N ARG A 373 -11.55 -58.84 5.73
CA ARG A 373 -12.49 -57.77 5.35
C ARG A 373 -11.81 -56.40 5.41
N MET A 374 -11.04 -56.12 6.47
CA MET A 374 -10.28 -54.89 6.61
C MET A 374 -9.22 -54.75 5.52
N ASP A 375 -8.48 -55.82 5.23
CA ASP A 375 -7.45 -55.82 4.20
C ASP A 375 -8.06 -55.55 2.82
N PHE A 376 -9.20 -56.17 2.52
CA PHE A 376 -9.95 -55.93 1.29
C PHE A 376 -10.42 -54.46 1.17
N LEU A 377 -11.07 -53.93 2.21
CA LEU A 377 -11.55 -52.54 2.23
C LEU A 377 -10.40 -51.52 2.14
N THR A 378 -9.27 -51.81 2.78
CA THR A 378 -8.05 -50.98 2.69
C THR A 378 -7.49 -51.01 1.27
N GLY A 379 -7.55 -52.15 0.59
CA GLY A 379 -7.20 -52.28 -0.82
C GLY A 379 -8.09 -51.44 -1.73
N GLU A 380 -9.42 -51.52 -1.55
CA GLU A 380 -10.38 -50.70 -2.30
C GLU A 380 -10.16 -49.20 -2.04
N GLN A 381 -9.94 -48.80 -0.79
CA GLN A 381 -9.65 -47.40 -0.44
C GLN A 381 -8.41 -46.89 -1.17
N LYS A 382 -7.29 -47.63 -1.13
CA LYS A 382 -6.05 -47.25 -1.84
C LYS A 382 -6.25 -47.15 -3.35
N GLN A 383 -7.06 -48.03 -3.93
CA GLN A 383 -7.39 -47.98 -5.35
C GLN A 383 -8.16 -46.70 -5.68
N GLN A 384 -9.16 -46.32 -4.87
CA GLN A 384 -9.92 -45.09 -5.04
C GLN A 384 -9.04 -43.83 -4.84
N GLU A 385 -8.17 -43.83 -3.82
CA GLU A 385 -7.21 -42.74 -3.58
C GLU A 385 -6.26 -42.53 -4.77
N SER A 386 -5.80 -43.62 -5.40
CA SER A 386 -4.99 -43.56 -6.62
C SER A 386 -5.74 -42.94 -7.79
N VAL A 387 -7.02 -43.28 -7.98
CA VAL A 387 -7.86 -42.67 -9.03
C VAL A 387 -8.04 -41.18 -8.79
N VAL A 388 -8.30 -40.76 -7.55
CA VAL A 388 -8.42 -39.34 -7.19
C VAL A 388 -7.09 -38.60 -7.44
N ALA A 389 -5.96 -39.16 -7.03
CA ALA A 389 -4.65 -38.57 -7.27
C ALA A 389 -4.35 -38.40 -8.76
N GLN A 390 -4.68 -39.39 -9.60
CA GLN A 390 -4.54 -39.30 -11.06
C GLN A 390 -5.43 -38.21 -11.67
N LEU A 391 -6.66 -38.06 -11.18
CA LEU A 391 -7.56 -36.99 -11.61
C LEU A 391 -7.01 -35.62 -11.22
N LEU A 392 -6.50 -35.44 -10.00
CA LEU A 392 -5.89 -34.19 -9.54
C LEU A 392 -4.64 -33.82 -10.36
N LEU A 393 -3.81 -34.80 -10.72
CA LEU A 393 -2.64 -34.61 -11.59
C LEU A 393 -3.02 -34.05 -12.97
N ARG A 394 -4.19 -34.42 -13.51
CA ARG A 394 -4.69 -33.90 -14.80
C ARG A 394 -5.02 -32.41 -14.76
N PHE A 395 -5.27 -31.84 -13.58
CA PHE A 395 -5.56 -30.43 -13.38
C PHE A 395 -4.33 -29.61 -12.93
N GLU A 396 -3.14 -30.21 -12.93
CA GLU A 396 -1.81 -29.61 -12.69
C GLU A 396 -1.76 -28.44 -11.68
N ALA A 397 -2.04 -27.21 -12.13
CA ALA A 397 -1.97 -25.98 -11.33
C ALA A 397 -3.14 -25.79 -10.35
N ASP A 398 -4.33 -26.29 -10.69
CA ASP A 398 -5.57 -26.04 -9.92
C ASP A 398 -5.85 -27.15 -8.89
N GLY A 399 -5.13 -28.28 -8.96
CA GLY A 399 -5.33 -29.45 -8.10
C GLY A 399 -5.37 -29.15 -6.59
N PRO A 400 -4.42 -28.38 -6.03
CA PRO A 400 -4.41 -28.03 -4.61
C PRO A 400 -5.63 -27.19 -4.19
N GLU A 401 -6.10 -26.29 -5.06
CA GLU A 401 -7.27 -25.44 -4.77
C GLU A 401 -8.58 -26.24 -4.85
N ILE A 402 -8.69 -27.14 -5.82
CA ILE A 402 -9.81 -28.08 -5.96
C ILE A 402 -9.94 -28.95 -4.70
N GLU A 403 -8.83 -29.51 -4.21
CA GLU A 403 -8.82 -30.33 -3.00
C GLU A 403 -9.20 -29.50 -1.76
N GLN A 404 -8.66 -28.28 -1.63
CA GLN A 404 -8.99 -27.40 -0.51
C GLN A 404 -10.49 -27.02 -0.50
N ASN A 405 -11.06 -26.71 -1.66
CA ASN A 405 -12.47 -26.36 -1.81
C ASN A 405 -13.37 -27.57 -1.55
N TYR A 406 -12.98 -28.76 -2.02
CA TYR A 406 -13.66 -30.02 -1.72
C TYR A 406 -13.70 -30.27 -0.20
N GLN A 407 -12.57 -30.14 0.50
CA GLN A 407 -12.49 -30.32 1.96
C GLN A 407 -13.32 -29.28 2.74
N LYS A 408 -13.41 -28.03 2.26
CA LYS A 408 -14.26 -27.00 2.87
C LYS A 408 -15.74 -27.35 2.72
N GLU A 409 -16.17 -27.74 1.53
CA GLU A 409 -17.57 -28.07 1.24
C GLU A 409 -18.02 -29.36 1.95
N LEU A 410 -17.12 -30.34 2.09
CA LEU A 410 -17.38 -31.60 2.80
C LEU A 410 -17.60 -31.39 4.31
N LYS A 411 -16.98 -30.35 4.90
CA LYS A 411 -17.23 -29.93 6.29
C LYS A 411 -18.54 -29.18 6.48
N GLN A 412 -19.01 -28.48 5.44
CA GLN A 412 -20.20 -27.63 5.52
C GLN A 412 -21.49 -28.38 5.16
N ARG A 413 -21.39 -29.46 4.38
CA ARG A 413 -22.56 -30.19 3.89
C ARG A 413 -22.60 -31.62 4.45
N PRO A 414 -23.75 -32.04 5.00
CA PRO A 414 -23.87 -33.33 5.69
C PRO A 414 -23.93 -34.55 4.74
N SER A 415 -24.07 -34.34 3.41
CA SER A 415 -24.16 -35.45 2.45
C SER A 415 -23.65 -35.09 1.06
N ILE A 416 -23.24 -36.12 0.29
CA ILE A 416 -22.78 -36.00 -1.10
C ILE A 416 -23.89 -35.45 -2.01
N GLN A 417 -25.15 -35.80 -1.78
CA GLN A 417 -26.28 -35.27 -2.55
C GLN A 417 -26.48 -33.76 -2.31
N ALA A 418 -26.31 -33.29 -1.07
CA ALA A 418 -26.36 -31.88 -0.75
C ALA A 418 -25.21 -31.10 -1.40
N PHE A 419 -24.03 -31.72 -1.54
CA PHE A 419 -22.90 -31.16 -2.27
C PHE A 419 -23.19 -31.01 -3.77
N GLN A 420 -23.62 -32.06 -4.45
CA GLN A 420 -23.94 -32.03 -5.88
C GLN A 420 -25.01 -30.97 -6.20
N THR A 421 -26.09 -30.94 -5.42
CA THR A 421 -27.18 -29.96 -5.61
C THR A 421 -26.68 -28.52 -5.42
N GLY A 422 -25.82 -28.31 -4.42
CA GLY A 422 -25.20 -27.01 -4.17
C GLY A 422 -24.32 -26.52 -5.29
N PHE A 423 -23.44 -27.40 -5.76
CA PHE A 423 -22.56 -27.10 -6.88
C PHE A 423 -23.35 -26.75 -8.14
N GLU A 424 -24.39 -27.53 -8.47
CA GLU A 424 -25.22 -27.28 -9.65
C GLU A 424 -25.94 -25.92 -9.56
N ASN A 425 -26.44 -25.57 -8.37
CA ASN A 425 -27.07 -24.28 -8.14
C ASN A 425 -26.08 -23.13 -8.23
N ALA A 426 -24.89 -23.27 -7.64
CA ALA A 426 -23.83 -22.27 -7.71
C ALA A 426 -23.34 -22.07 -9.15
N ARG A 427 -23.17 -23.16 -9.91
CA ARG A 427 -22.82 -23.14 -11.33
C ARG A 427 -23.86 -22.38 -12.15
N LYS A 428 -25.15 -22.68 -11.97
CA LYS A 428 -26.24 -21.96 -12.66
C LYS A 428 -26.26 -20.48 -12.29
N ALA A 429 -26.13 -20.14 -11.00
CA ALA A 429 -26.10 -18.75 -10.55
C ALA A 429 -24.89 -17.98 -11.14
N ASN A 430 -23.72 -18.59 -11.17
CA ASN A 430 -22.51 -18.00 -11.76
C ASN A 430 -22.64 -17.84 -13.28
N GLN A 431 -23.26 -18.79 -13.97
CA GLN A 431 -23.55 -18.69 -15.40
C GLN A 431 -24.46 -17.49 -15.70
N THR A 432 -25.54 -17.34 -14.93
CA THR A 432 -26.45 -16.19 -15.07
C THR A 432 -25.74 -14.86 -14.82
N LYS A 433 -24.88 -14.79 -13.79
CA LYS A 433 -24.06 -13.60 -13.52
C LYS A 433 -23.07 -13.29 -14.65
N LYS A 434 -22.39 -14.31 -15.18
CA LYS A 434 -21.48 -14.15 -16.33
C LYS A 434 -22.23 -13.54 -17.51
N GLU A 435 -23.38 -14.09 -17.87
CA GLU A 435 -24.20 -13.58 -18.97
C GLU A 435 -24.71 -12.15 -18.73
N GLN A 436 -25.02 -11.80 -17.47
CA GLN A 436 -25.36 -10.43 -17.11
C GLN A 436 -24.18 -9.48 -17.31
N PHE A 437 -23.00 -9.80 -16.78
CA PHE A 437 -21.82 -8.94 -16.93
C PHE A 437 -21.38 -8.79 -18.38
N ILE A 438 -21.50 -9.84 -19.20
CA ILE A 438 -21.24 -9.74 -20.64
C ILE A 438 -22.20 -8.73 -21.27
N ARG A 439 -23.50 -8.79 -20.99
CA ARG A 439 -24.48 -7.83 -21.52
C ARG A 439 -24.19 -6.39 -21.09
N GLU A 440 -23.83 -6.19 -19.82
CA GLU A 440 -23.48 -4.85 -19.31
C GLU A 440 -22.22 -4.30 -19.98
N MET A 441 -21.20 -5.14 -20.14
CA MET A 441 -19.97 -4.78 -20.85
C MET A 441 -20.26 -4.45 -22.31
N GLU A 442 -21.03 -5.28 -23.03
CA GLU A 442 -21.39 -5.04 -24.42
C GLU A 442 -22.19 -3.73 -24.61
N ALA A 443 -23.08 -3.40 -23.67
CA ALA A 443 -23.80 -2.13 -23.67
C ALA A 443 -22.84 -0.93 -23.52
N LEU A 444 -21.92 -0.98 -22.56
CA LEU A 444 -20.92 0.08 -22.38
C LEU A 444 -19.99 0.23 -23.59
N MET A 445 -19.57 -0.89 -24.18
CA MET A 445 -18.76 -0.90 -25.41
C MET A 445 -19.53 -0.30 -26.58
N HIS A 446 -20.82 -0.60 -26.69
CA HIS A 446 -21.69 -0.03 -27.72
C HIS A 446 -21.85 1.49 -27.54
N ASP A 447 -22.12 1.96 -26.32
CA ASP A 447 -22.26 3.39 -26.04
C ASP A 447 -20.98 4.16 -26.36
N TYR A 448 -19.82 3.64 -25.95
CA TYR A 448 -18.53 4.21 -26.30
C TYR A 448 -18.30 4.23 -27.81
N LYS A 449 -18.62 3.13 -28.49
CA LYS A 449 -18.51 3.02 -29.95
C LYS A 449 -19.35 4.06 -30.67
N VAL A 450 -20.59 4.29 -30.24
CA VAL A 450 -21.49 5.28 -30.84
C VAL A 450 -20.99 6.71 -30.57
N ALA A 451 -20.54 7.00 -29.36
CA ALA A 451 -20.09 8.34 -28.98
C ALA A 451 -18.79 8.76 -29.68
N HIS A 452 -17.90 7.81 -29.98
CA HIS A 452 -16.54 8.08 -30.47
C HIS A 452 -16.21 7.48 -31.84
N ASP A 453 -17.21 6.94 -32.54
CA ASP A 453 -17.07 6.25 -33.84
C ASP A 453 -15.96 5.20 -33.84
N PHE A 454 -15.92 4.38 -32.78
CA PHE A 454 -14.85 3.41 -32.58
C PHE A 454 -15.07 2.14 -33.42
N GLY A 455 -14.04 1.72 -34.16
CA GLY A 455 -14.13 0.61 -35.11
C GLY A 455 -14.35 -0.77 -34.47
N GLY A 456 -14.06 -0.94 -33.19
CA GLY A 456 -14.07 -2.26 -32.53
C GLY A 456 -15.46 -2.88 -32.41
N ALA A 457 -15.52 -4.20 -32.36
CA ALA A 457 -16.78 -4.92 -32.17
C ALA A 457 -17.25 -4.81 -30.70
N ALA A 458 -18.49 -4.38 -30.47
CA ALA A 458 -19.09 -4.30 -29.13
C ALA A 458 -19.56 -5.69 -28.64
N THR A 459 -18.62 -6.62 -28.52
CA THR A 459 -18.83 -8.03 -28.11
C THR A 459 -17.71 -8.50 -27.20
N GLU A 460 -17.90 -9.61 -26.48
CA GLU A 460 -16.84 -10.22 -25.65
C GLU A 460 -15.53 -10.45 -26.41
N ALA A 461 -15.61 -10.89 -27.67
CA ALA A 461 -14.42 -11.11 -28.51
C ALA A 461 -13.70 -9.80 -28.89
N GLY A 462 -14.44 -8.69 -29.01
CA GLY A 462 -13.90 -7.37 -29.35
C GLY A 462 -13.31 -6.60 -28.16
N PHE A 463 -13.46 -7.08 -26.92
CA PHE A 463 -13.01 -6.38 -25.71
C PHE A 463 -11.52 -6.03 -25.72
N SER A 464 -10.67 -6.88 -26.31
CA SER A 464 -9.22 -6.64 -26.39
C SER A 464 -8.86 -5.32 -27.09
N GLU A 465 -9.64 -4.90 -28.09
CA GLU A 465 -9.43 -3.64 -28.81
C GLU A 465 -9.80 -2.43 -27.94
N PHE A 466 -10.88 -2.54 -27.16
CA PHE A 466 -11.29 -1.51 -26.19
C PHE A 466 -10.30 -1.40 -25.03
N GLN A 467 -9.75 -2.52 -24.57
CA GLN A 467 -8.71 -2.53 -23.54
C GLN A 467 -7.44 -1.83 -24.03
N ALA A 468 -6.99 -2.12 -25.26
CA ALA A 468 -5.84 -1.45 -25.85
C ALA A 468 -6.09 0.06 -26.02
N GLU A 469 -7.29 0.46 -26.42
CA GLU A 469 -7.69 1.86 -26.52
C GLU A 469 -7.71 2.54 -25.15
N TYR A 470 -8.21 1.88 -24.11
CA TYR A 470 -8.15 2.38 -22.72
C TYR A 470 -6.71 2.61 -22.26
N THR A 471 -5.82 1.62 -22.42
CA THR A 471 -4.40 1.75 -22.06
C THR A 471 -3.75 2.90 -22.80
N ARG A 472 -4.03 3.06 -24.10
CA ARG A 472 -3.50 4.16 -24.91
C ARG A 472 -4.02 5.53 -24.46
N LEU A 473 -5.31 5.61 -24.12
CA LEU A 473 -5.93 6.84 -23.62
C LEU A 473 -5.36 7.22 -22.25
N HIS A 474 -5.26 6.26 -21.34
CA HIS A 474 -4.78 6.45 -19.98
C HIS A 474 -3.28 6.78 -19.93
N ASP A 475 -2.44 5.96 -20.57
CA ASP A 475 -0.98 6.02 -20.36
C ASP A 475 -0.27 7.08 -21.22
N SER A 476 -0.88 7.51 -22.34
CA SER A 476 -0.24 8.45 -23.27
C SER A 476 -1.09 9.68 -23.51
N ARG A 477 -2.36 9.51 -23.92
CA ARG A 477 -3.14 10.67 -24.35
C ARG A 477 -3.60 11.55 -23.21
N LEU A 478 -3.98 10.99 -22.05
CA LEU A 478 -4.44 11.77 -20.91
C LEU A 478 -3.34 12.71 -20.42
N LEU A 479 -2.12 12.18 -20.24
CA LEU A 479 -0.93 12.97 -19.90
C LEU A 479 -0.64 14.05 -20.96
N ASP A 480 -0.70 13.71 -22.25
CA ASP A 480 -0.50 14.69 -23.33
C ASP A 480 -1.56 15.81 -23.31
N TYR A 481 -2.82 15.46 -22.99
CA TYR A 481 -3.92 16.42 -22.92
C TYR A 481 -3.84 17.28 -21.65
N GLU A 482 -3.45 16.71 -20.51
CA GLU A 482 -3.18 17.46 -19.28
C GLU A 482 -2.05 18.48 -19.51
N GLU A 483 -0.97 18.08 -20.18
CA GLU A 483 0.12 18.99 -20.53
C GLU A 483 -0.36 20.08 -21.51
N LYS A 484 -1.18 19.73 -22.50
CA LYS A 484 -1.77 20.70 -23.43
C LYS A 484 -2.70 21.68 -22.72
N VAL A 485 -3.52 21.21 -21.78
CA VAL A 485 -4.42 22.07 -20.98
C VAL A 485 -3.60 23.00 -20.09
N ALA A 486 -2.54 22.51 -19.44
CA ALA A 486 -1.65 23.32 -18.64
C ALA A 486 -0.95 24.40 -19.48
N ARG A 487 -0.44 24.05 -20.67
CA ARG A 487 0.16 25.00 -21.61
C ARG A 487 -0.85 26.01 -22.14
N ALA A 488 -2.06 25.57 -22.50
CA ALA A 488 -3.12 26.46 -22.98
C ALA A 488 -3.55 27.44 -21.89
N ARG A 489 -3.68 26.99 -20.64
CA ARG A 489 -3.95 27.85 -19.48
C ARG A 489 -2.83 28.88 -19.29
N ALA A 490 -1.57 28.43 -19.30
CA ALA A 490 -0.44 29.35 -19.15
C ALA A 490 -0.40 30.41 -20.27
N ALA A 491 -0.64 30.01 -21.52
CA ALA A 491 -0.72 30.93 -22.65
C ALA A 491 -1.90 31.90 -22.54
N ALA A 492 -3.07 31.44 -22.12
CA ALA A 492 -4.24 32.30 -21.90
C ALA A 492 -4.01 33.29 -20.74
N GLU A 493 -3.37 32.86 -19.66
CA GLU A 493 -2.99 33.75 -18.55
C GLU A 493 -1.96 34.81 -19.00
N GLU A 494 -1.01 34.44 -19.87
CA GLU A 494 -0.03 35.37 -20.43
C GLU A 494 -0.69 36.38 -21.37
N GLU A 495 -1.54 35.94 -22.30
CA GLU A 495 -2.29 36.83 -23.20
C GLU A 495 -3.24 37.77 -22.42
N PHE A 496 -3.90 37.25 -21.39
CA PHE A 496 -4.72 38.05 -20.49
C PHE A 496 -3.90 39.15 -19.80
N ARG A 497 -2.70 38.84 -19.31
CA ARG A 497 -1.83 39.84 -18.68
C ARG A 497 -1.32 40.86 -19.69
N GLU A 498 -0.81 40.41 -20.83
CA GLU A 498 -0.17 41.30 -21.79
C GLU A 498 -1.14 42.16 -22.60
N GLN A 499 -2.26 41.60 -23.07
CA GLN A 499 -3.18 42.30 -23.95
C GLN A 499 -4.34 42.94 -23.18
N PHE A 500 -5.01 42.19 -22.31
CA PHE A 500 -6.23 42.68 -21.66
C PHE A 500 -5.92 43.77 -20.62
N LEU A 501 -5.01 43.51 -19.67
CA LEU A 501 -4.66 44.50 -18.64
C LEU A 501 -4.02 45.76 -19.24
N SER A 502 -3.12 45.60 -20.22
CA SER A 502 -2.48 46.74 -20.91
C SER A 502 -3.49 47.60 -21.64
N LYS A 503 -4.46 46.99 -22.35
CA LYS A 503 -5.49 47.74 -23.08
C LYS A 503 -6.44 48.47 -22.13
N LEU A 504 -6.80 47.83 -21.02
CA LEU A 504 -7.63 48.44 -19.99
C LEU A 504 -6.91 49.63 -19.33
N GLN A 505 -5.62 49.48 -19.01
CA GLN A 505 -4.79 50.57 -18.48
C GLN A 505 -4.71 51.75 -19.47
N GLU A 506 -4.46 51.46 -20.76
CA GLU A 506 -4.41 52.48 -21.82
C GLU A 506 -5.72 53.28 -21.89
N ASN A 507 -6.87 52.59 -21.91
CA ASN A 507 -8.19 53.21 -21.96
C ASN A 507 -8.46 54.11 -20.74
N ILE A 508 -8.09 53.65 -19.54
CA ILE A 508 -8.27 54.47 -18.32
C ILE A 508 -7.34 55.70 -18.37
N LYS A 509 -6.06 55.55 -18.75
CA LYS A 509 -5.12 56.67 -18.90
C LYS A 509 -5.61 57.67 -19.94
N GLN A 510 -6.18 57.20 -21.05
CA GLN A 510 -6.80 58.06 -22.06
C GLN A 510 -7.95 58.89 -21.47
N ALA A 511 -8.89 58.24 -20.76
CA ALA A 511 -10.02 58.94 -20.12
C ALA A 511 -9.56 59.98 -19.10
N GLN A 512 -8.54 59.67 -18.29
CA GLN A 512 -7.93 60.63 -17.35
C GLN A 512 -7.33 61.84 -18.08
N ASN A 513 -6.63 61.62 -19.20
CA ASN A 513 -6.05 62.68 -20.02
C ASN A 513 -7.13 63.57 -20.66
N GLU A 514 -8.25 62.97 -21.09
CA GLU A 514 -9.40 63.71 -21.61
C GLU A 514 -10.01 64.62 -20.53
N ILE A 515 -10.22 64.09 -19.31
CA ILE A 515 -10.70 64.89 -18.16
C ILE A 515 -9.72 66.00 -17.80
N HIS A 516 -8.42 65.71 -17.78
CA HIS A 516 -7.40 66.72 -17.54
C HIS A 516 -7.45 67.83 -18.60
N SER A 517 -7.66 67.46 -19.86
CA SER A 517 -7.79 68.41 -20.97
C SER A 517 -9.05 69.28 -20.85
N LEU A 518 -10.18 68.70 -20.44
CA LEU A 518 -11.41 69.43 -20.12
C LEU A 518 -11.20 70.43 -18.99
N ASN A 519 -10.60 70.01 -17.88
CA ASN A 519 -10.29 70.90 -16.75
C ASN A 519 -9.34 72.02 -17.13
N LYS A 520 -8.35 71.75 -17.99
CA LYS A 520 -7.46 72.79 -18.52
C LYS A 520 -8.20 73.83 -19.36
N ALA A 521 -9.23 73.43 -20.10
CA ALA A 521 -10.08 74.35 -20.88
C ALA A 521 -11.01 75.18 -19.98
N LEU A 522 -11.55 74.57 -18.91
CA LEU A 522 -12.45 75.24 -17.96
C LEU A 522 -11.76 76.15 -16.94
N LYS A 523 -10.46 75.96 -16.68
CA LYS A 523 -9.72 76.65 -15.62
C LYS A 523 -9.84 78.19 -15.62
N GLU A 524 -9.92 78.79 -16.81
CA GLU A 524 -9.97 80.25 -16.99
C GLU A 524 -11.41 80.79 -17.18
N ILE A 525 -12.42 79.89 -17.17
CA ILE A 525 -13.83 80.25 -17.37
C ILE A 525 -14.52 80.33 -16.02
N HIS A 526 -15.20 81.44 -15.78
CA HIS A 526 -16.07 81.66 -14.63
C HIS A 526 -17.52 81.68 -15.09
N PHE A 527 -18.39 80.94 -14.40
CA PHE A 527 -19.83 80.98 -14.61
C PHE A 527 -20.46 81.70 -13.42
N ALA A 528 -20.80 82.97 -13.59
CA ALA A 528 -21.12 83.89 -12.49
C ALA A 528 -20.02 83.91 -11.40
N HIS A 529 -20.32 83.38 -10.21
CA HIS A 529 -19.41 83.31 -9.05
C HIS A 529 -18.88 81.88 -8.77
N GLU A 530 -19.00 80.97 -9.75
CA GLU A 530 -18.70 79.55 -9.62
C GLU A 530 -17.66 79.09 -10.65
N ARG A 531 -16.77 78.19 -10.22
CA ARG A 531 -15.81 77.46 -11.05
C ARG A 531 -16.06 75.96 -10.99
N TYR A 532 -15.86 75.30 -12.12
CA TYR A 532 -16.21 73.89 -12.29
C TYR A 532 -14.99 73.07 -12.67
N GLU A 533 -14.83 71.92 -12.02
CA GLU A 533 -13.76 70.96 -12.30
C GLU A 533 -14.31 69.54 -12.29
N PHE A 534 -14.06 68.80 -13.36
CA PHE A 534 -14.35 67.37 -13.45
C PHE A 534 -13.37 66.59 -12.58
N LEU A 535 -13.91 65.78 -11.69
CA LEU A 535 -13.16 64.86 -10.86
C LEU A 535 -13.34 63.45 -11.38
N HIS A 536 -12.27 62.69 -11.29
CA HIS A 536 -12.30 61.26 -11.41
C HIS A 536 -11.65 60.65 -10.16
N THR A 537 -12.27 59.61 -9.62
CA THR A 537 -11.73 58.85 -8.49
C THR A 537 -11.90 57.36 -8.75
N PRO A 538 -11.00 56.50 -8.26
CA PRO A 538 -11.20 55.06 -8.30
C PRO A 538 -12.50 54.70 -7.59
N LYS A 539 -13.33 53.87 -8.22
CA LYS A 539 -14.57 53.39 -7.60
C LYS A 539 -14.25 52.54 -6.38
N LEU A 540 -14.83 52.86 -5.23
CA LEU A 540 -14.43 52.24 -3.95
C LEU A 540 -14.63 50.71 -3.94
N SER A 541 -15.68 50.21 -4.59
CA SER A 541 -15.95 48.76 -4.67
C SER A 541 -14.93 48.01 -5.53
N GLU A 542 -14.33 48.68 -6.52
CA GLU A 542 -13.41 48.08 -7.50
C GLU A 542 -11.96 48.58 -7.35
N LYS A 543 -11.67 49.27 -6.26
CA LYS A 543 -10.38 49.93 -6.03
C LYS A 543 -9.20 48.95 -6.14
N LYS A 544 -9.37 47.72 -5.67
CA LYS A 544 -8.33 46.67 -5.75
C LYS A 544 -7.90 46.37 -7.19
N TYR A 545 -8.86 46.33 -8.13
CA TYR A 545 -8.55 46.09 -9.54
C TYR A 545 -7.99 47.35 -10.18
N TYR A 546 -8.54 48.52 -9.86
CA TYR A 546 -8.03 49.79 -10.36
C TYR A 546 -6.56 50.01 -9.96
N ASP A 547 -6.23 49.80 -8.69
CA ASP A 547 -4.86 49.96 -8.17
C ASP A 547 -3.90 48.97 -8.86
N MET A 548 -4.32 47.72 -9.10
CA MET A 548 -3.56 46.72 -9.87
C MET A 548 -3.35 47.16 -11.33
N ILE A 549 -4.42 47.62 -12.01
CA ILE A 549 -4.36 48.05 -13.41
C ILE A 549 -3.45 49.29 -13.56
N MET A 550 -3.45 50.19 -12.58
CA MET A 550 -2.71 51.46 -12.61
C MET A 550 -1.31 51.41 -12.00
N ASP A 551 -0.88 50.27 -11.48
CA ASP A 551 0.43 50.15 -10.86
C ASP A 551 1.55 50.26 -11.92
N ASP A 552 2.22 51.41 -11.97
CA ASP A 552 3.29 51.71 -12.93
C ASP A 552 4.65 51.24 -12.37
N PHE A 553 5.05 50.00 -12.67
CA PHE A 553 6.42 49.53 -12.41
C PHE A 553 7.32 49.72 -13.64
N ASN A 554 8.23 50.70 -13.53
CA ASN A 554 9.19 51.18 -14.53
C ASN A 554 9.68 50.18 -15.61
N VAL A 555 9.34 50.53 -16.85
CA VAL A 555 9.88 50.07 -18.13
C VAL A 555 11.34 50.56 -18.33
N MET A 556 12.30 50.09 -17.53
CA MET A 556 13.71 50.47 -17.72
C MET A 556 14.69 49.34 -18.03
N ASP A 557 14.32 48.08 -17.84
CA ASP A 557 15.09 46.95 -18.36
C ASP A 557 14.16 46.17 -19.29
N GLY A 558 14.57 45.94 -20.54
CA GLY A 558 13.79 45.33 -21.62
C GLY A 558 13.36 43.87 -21.41
N ASN A 559 13.00 43.49 -20.19
CA ASN A 559 12.30 42.27 -19.84
C ASN A 559 10.78 42.55 -19.81
N SER A 560 9.98 41.52 -20.10
CA SER A 560 8.51 41.63 -20.19
C SER A 560 7.93 42.44 -19.02
N ILE A 561 7.00 43.33 -19.35
CA ILE A 561 6.34 44.34 -18.50
C ILE A 561 5.74 43.70 -17.22
N PHE A 562 5.54 42.37 -17.22
CA PHE A 562 4.92 41.59 -16.14
C PHE A 562 5.89 40.65 -15.41
N SER A 563 7.21 40.82 -15.54
CA SER A 563 8.19 39.90 -14.93
C SER A 563 8.43 40.16 -13.42
N GLY A 564 8.23 39.11 -12.61
CA GLY A 564 8.66 38.98 -11.22
C GLY A 564 7.79 39.69 -10.17
N VAL A 565 8.07 40.96 -9.91
CA VAL A 565 7.58 41.64 -8.68
C VAL A 565 6.11 42.03 -8.77
N PHE A 566 5.62 42.39 -9.96
CA PHE A 566 4.21 42.70 -10.20
C PHE A 566 3.32 41.47 -10.01
N ASN A 567 3.72 40.33 -10.60
CA ASN A 567 3.01 39.08 -10.43
C ASN A 567 2.98 38.64 -8.97
N ASP A 568 4.09 38.75 -8.23
CA ASP A 568 4.10 38.34 -6.81
C ASP A 568 3.22 39.24 -5.92
N THR A 569 3.07 40.52 -6.26
CA THR A 569 2.30 41.48 -5.45
C THR A 569 0.80 41.43 -5.73
N HIS A 570 0.41 41.23 -7.00
CA HIS A 570 -0.99 41.26 -7.43
C HIS A 570 -1.55 39.90 -7.87
N ARG A 571 -0.82 38.81 -7.63
CA ARG A 571 -1.17 37.44 -8.06
C ARG A 571 -2.63 37.09 -7.78
N GLU A 572 -3.04 37.26 -6.53
CA GLU A 572 -4.38 36.88 -6.06
C GLU A 572 -5.49 37.67 -6.77
N VAL A 573 -5.24 38.95 -7.06
CA VAL A 573 -6.20 39.83 -7.73
C VAL A 573 -6.30 39.51 -9.22
N ILE A 574 -5.18 39.15 -9.86
CA ILE A 574 -5.13 38.72 -11.27
C ILE A 574 -5.83 37.37 -11.44
N GLU A 575 -5.53 36.40 -10.56
CA GLU A 575 -6.17 35.09 -10.56
C GLU A 575 -7.69 35.21 -10.33
N GLU A 576 -8.13 36.02 -9.37
CA GLU A 576 -9.56 36.28 -9.12
C GLU A 576 -10.26 36.88 -10.36
N LEU A 577 -9.62 37.85 -11.02
CA LEU A 577 -10.18 38.49 -12.21
C LEU A 577 -10.22 37.51 -13.39
N PHE A 578 -9.16 36.73 -13.60
CA PHE A 578 -9.10 35.73 -14.67
C PHE A 578 -10.17 34.64 -14.50
N GLU A 579 -10.37 34.14 -13.26
CA GLU A 579 -11.40 33.15 -12.97
C GLU A 579 -12.80 33.69 -13.24
N LYS A 580 -13.11 34.92 -12.82
CA LYS A 580 -14.41 35.56 -13.09
C LYS A 580 -14.72 35.69 -14.58
N LEU A 581 -13.71 35.92 -15.39
CA LEU A 581 -13.83 36.11 -16.83
C LEU A 581 -13.83 34.79 -17.61
N SER A 582 -13.38 33.69 -17.00
CA SER A 582 -13.28 32.37 -17.62
C SER A 582 -14.53 31.49 -17.42
N LEU A 583 -15.55 31.98 -16.71
CA LEU A 583 -16.81 31.26 -16.50
C LEU A 583 -17.68 31.30 -17.76
N ASP A 584 -18.00 30.14 -18.32
CA ASP A 584 -18.75 29.99 -19.58
C ASP A 584 -20.26 29.76 -19.32
N ASP A 585 -20.88 30.65 -18.54
CA ASP A 585 -22.33 30.70 -18.30
C ASP A 585 -22.94 32.05 -18.73
N GLU A 586 -24.28 32.16 -18.79
CA GLU A 586 -24.96 33.41 -19.21
C GLU A 586 -24.56 34.63 -18.35
N LYS A 587 -24.12 34.40 -17.10
CA LYS A 587 -23.62 35.46 -16.20
C LYS A 587 -22.17 35.84 -16.51
N GLY A 588 -21.38 34.91 -17.05
CA GLY A 588 -20.00 35.12 -17.50
C GLY A 588 -19.89 36.14 -18.62
N GLN A 589 -20.82 36.15 -19.58
CA GLN A 589 -20.83 37.16 -20.66
C GLN A 589 -21.13 38.57 -20.14
N GLU A 590 -22.12 38.74 -19.26
CA GLU A 590 -22.41 40.04 -18.63
C GLU A 590 -21.22 40.52 -17.77
N THR A 591 -20.57 39.60 -17.06
CA THR A 591 -19.39 39.88 -16.25
C THR A 591 -18.20 40.30 -17.12
N LEU A 592 -17.98 39.62 -18.25
CA LEU A 592 -16.94 39.95 -19.21
C LEU A 592 -17.12 41.36 -19.78
N GLU A 593 -18.33 41.71 -20.22
CA GLU A 593 -18.63 43.05 -20.72
C GLU A 593 -18.40 44.13 -19.65
N GLN A 594 -18.84 43.86 -18.41
CA GLN A 594 -18.71 44.79 -17.30
C GLN A 594 -17.24 45.08 -16.92
N TYR A 595 -16.41 44.03 -16.80
CA TYR A 595 -15.01 44.17 -16.37
C TYR A 595 -14.07 44.56 -17.51
N THR A 596 -14.48 44.47 -18.78
CA THR A 596 -13.73 45.00 -19.92
C THR A 596 -13.92 46.52 -20.07
N ASP A 597 -15.00 47.08 -19.53
CA ASP A 597 -15.29 48.51 -19.61
C ASP A 597 -14.50 49.31 -18.57
N TYR A 598 -13.61 50.18 -19.03
CA TYR A 598 -12.80 51.04 -18.16
C TYR A 598 -13.64 51.95 -17.25
N ARG A 599 -14.86 52.29 -17.66
CA ARG A 599 -15.79 53.14 -16.89
C ARG A 599 -16.26 52.45 -15.62
N PHE A 600 -16.24 51.12 -15.57
CA PHE A 600 -16.64 50.37 -14.40
C PHE A 600 -15.73 50.61 -13.18
N TYR A 601 -14.47 50.97 -13.42
CA TYR A 601 -13.44 51.13 -12.39
C TYR A 601 -13.34 52.55 -11.81
N MET A 602 -14.09 53.51 -12.36
CA MET A 602 -13.97 54.93 -12.01
C MET A 602 -15.33 55.54 -11.65
N ASP A 603 -15.34 56.36 -10.62
CA ASP A 603 -16.44 57.27 -10.31
C ASP A 603 -16.07 58.69 -10.79
N TYR A 604 -17.06 59.39 -11.33
CA TYR A 604 -16.92 60.75 -11.84
C TYR A 604 -17.84 61.70 -11.07
N ASP A 605 -17.34 62.89 -10.75
CA ASP A 605 -18.13 63.95 -10.12
C ASP A 605 -17.66 65.32 -10.61
N ILE A 606 -18.40 66.38 -10.30
CA ILE A 606 -18.01 67.75 -10.64
C ILE A 606 -17.86 68.54 -9.34
N ARG A 607 -16.67 69.10 -9.13
CA ARG A 607 -16.41 70.03 -8.04
C ARG A 607 -16.78 71.44 -8.46
N ILE A 608 -17.73 72.02 -7.75
CA ILE A 608 -18.21 73.39 -7.93
C ILE A 608 -17.59 74.22 -6.80
N THR A 609 -16.74 75.19 -7.16
CA THR A 609 -16.03 76.05 -6.21
C THR A 609 -16.53 77.49 -6.34
N ASN A 610 -16.96 78.08 -5.23
CA ASN A 610 -17.40 79.47 -5.18
C ASN A 610 -16.21 80.43 -4.99
N ASP A 611 -16.41 81.71 -5.28
CA ASP A 611 -15.40 82.77 -5.10
C ASP A 611 -14.89 82.91 -3.65
N ASP A 612 -15.68 82.51 -2.65
CA ASP A 612 -15.30 82.51 -1.22
C ASP A 612 -14.40 81.33 -0.83
N GLY A 613 -14.11 80.42 -1.77
CA GLY A 613 -13.31 79.22 -1.57
C GLY A 613 -14.08 78.03 -1.00
N SER A 614 -15.39 78.16 -0.74
CA SER A 614 -16.24 77.02 -0.43
C SER A 614 -16.45 76.15 -1.67
N PHE A 615 -16.55 74.84 -1.49
CA PHE A 615 -16.81 73.92 -2.59
C PHE A 615 -17.91 72.92 -2.26
N MET A 616 -18.65 72.50 -3.27
CA MET A 616 -19.63 71.43 -3.22
C MET A 616 -19.46 70.49 -4.41
N TYR A 617 -19.88 69.24 -4.22
CA TYR A 617 -19.92 68.25 -5.30
C TYR A 617 -21.29 68.24 -5.97
N TYR A 618 -21.30 68.09 -7.29
CA TYR A 618 -22.53 68.03 -8.06
C TYR A 618 -23.45 66.89 -7.59
N SER A 619 -22.89 65.73 -7.26
CA SER A 619 -23.64 64.59 -6.68
C SER A 619 -24.46 64.96 -5.43
N LYS A 620 -24.02 65.96 -4.65
CA LYS A 620 -24.72 66.49 -3.48
C LYS A 620 -25.72 67.59 -3.86
N VAL A 621 -25.32 68.53 -4.73
CA VAL A 621 -26.16 69.64 -5.17
C VAL A 621 -27.39 69.16 -5.95
N ALA A 622 -27.22 68.15 -6.80
CA ALA A 622 -28.31 67.55 -7.57
C ALA A 622 -29.41 66.90 -6.72
N ARG A 623 -29.10 66.53 -5.46
CA ARG A 623 -30.09 65.96 -4.52
C ARG A 623 -30.75 67.00 -3.63
N GLU A 624 -30.07 68.10 -3.33
CA GLU A 624 -30.50 69.09 -2.33
C GLU A 624 -31.18 70.34 -2.95
N LYS A 625 -30.92 70.64 -4.23
CA LYS A 625 -31.42 71.86 -4.89
C LYS A 625 -32.23 71.54 -6.15
N SER A 626 -33.29 72.32 -6.39
CA SER A 626 -34.21 72.20 -7.53
C SER A 626 -34.25 73.52 -8.32
N GLY A 627 -33.90 73.51 -9.61
CA GLY A 627 -33.92 74.69 -10.49
C GLY A 627 -32.70 74.80 -11.43
N GLY A 628 -32.41 76.00 -11.93
CA GLY A 628 -31.31 76.30 -12.86
C GLY A 628 -29.90 75.98 -12.36
N GLU A 629 -29.70 75.98 -11.04
CA GLU A 629 -28.44 75.58 -10.41
C GLU A 629 -28.11 74.09 -10.66
N THR A 630 -29.12 73.24 -10.80
CA THR A 630 -28.95 71.81 -11.11
C THR A 630 -28.65 71.57 -12.59
N GLN A 631 -29.03 72.51 -13.47
CA GLN A 631 -28.82 72.40 -14.92
C GLN A 631 -27.50 73.01 -15.40
N THR A 632 -26.93 73.96 -14.65
CA THR A 632 -25.65 74.63 -15.00
C THR A 632 -24.50 73.65 -15.26
N PRO A 633 -24.24 72.63 -14.40
CA PRO A 633 -23.18 71.65 -14.62
C PRO A 633 -23.36 70.82 -15.90
N PHE A 634 -24.61 70.56 -16.31
CA PHE A 634 -24.91 69.84 -17.55
C PHE A 634 -24.50 70.65 -18.78
N TYR A 635 -24.89 71.93 -18.86
CA TYR A 635 -24.49 72.81 -19.95
C TYR A 635 -22.98 73.02 -20.01
N ILE A 636 -22.32 73.12 -18.85
CA ILE A 636 -20.86 73.19 -18.76
C ILE A 636 -20.21 71.93 -19.31
N THR A 637 -20.76 70.75 -19.02
CA THR A 637 -20.27 69.48 -19.58
C THR A 637 -20.40 69.44 -21.10
N VAL A 638 -21.54 69.88 -21.63
CA VAL A 638 -21.78 69.96 -23.07
C VAL A 638 -20.82 70.98 -23.73
N ALA A 639 -20.70 72.17 -23.17
CA ALA A 639 -19.82 73.22 -23.68
C ALA A 639 -18.34 72.83 -23.61
N ALA A 640 -17.88 72.25 -22.50
CA ALA A 640 -16.50 71.77 -22.35
C ALA A 640 -16.18 70.65 -23.35
N SER A 641 -17.12 69.73 -23.57
CA SER A 641 -16.98 68.66 -24.57
C SER A 641 -16.86 69.22 -25.99
N PHE A 642 -17.69 70.21 -26.35
CA PHE A 642 -17.57 70.89 -27.64
C PHE A 642 -16.27 71.69 -27.76
N MET A 643 -15.88 72.42 -26.71
CA MET A 643 -14.60 73.14 -26.69
C MET A 643 -13.41 72.20 -26.90
N GLN A 644 -13.42 71.01 -26.31
CA GLN A 644 -12.39 70.00 -26.53
C GLN A 644 -12.42 69.47 -27.97
N LEU A 645 -13.59 69.11 -28.49
CA LEU A 645 -13.77 68.61 -29.86
C LEU A 645 -13.29 69.63 -30.90
N TYR A 646 -13.71 70.89 -30.78
CA TYR A 646 -13.37 71.97 -31.70
C TYR A 646 -11.90 72.39 -31.60
N ARG A 647 -11.29 72.32 -30.41
CA ARG A 647 -9.88 72.70 -30.19
C ARG A 647 -8.88 71.65 -30.69
N ASN A 648 -9.22 70.37 -30.62
CA ASN A 648 -8.34 69.27 -31.04
C ASN A 648 -8.52 68.87 -32.51
N SER A 649 -9.70 69.03 -33.08
CA SER A 649 -10.04 68.47 -34.39
C SER A 649 -9.85 69.44 -35.56
N ILE A 650 -9.50 70.70 -35.31
CA ILE A 650 -9.48 71.70 -36.38
C ILE A 650 -8.18 72.48 -36.44
N GLY A 651 -7.37 72.15 -37.44
CA GLY A 651 -6.25 72.98 -37.87
C GLY A 651 -6.76 74.22 -38.60
N GLY A 652 -6.54 75.40 -38.00
CA GLY A 652 -6.83 76.70 -38.61
C GLY A 652 -8.28 77.19 -38.48
N ASP A 653 -8.48 78.50 -38.75
CA ASP A 653 -9.73 79.25 -38.63
C ASP A 653 -10.93 78.47 -39.18
N SER A 654 -11.78 78.01 -38.27
CA SER A 654 -12.94 77.18 -38.56
C SER A 654 -14.10 77.59 -37.67
N VAL A 655 -15.31 77.39 -38.19
CA VAL A 655 -16.55 77.76 -37.48
C VAL A 655 -17.16 76.52 -36.85
N GLY A 656 -17.23 76.50 -35.52
CA GLY A 656 -18.01 75.53 -34.76
C GLY A 656 -19.42 76.07 -34.49
N LEU A 657 -20.46 75.28 -34.77
CA LEU A 657 -21.85 75.63 -34.49
C LEU A 657 -22.42 74.59 -33.53
N VAL A 658 -23.02 75.06 -32.43
CA VAL A 658 -23.78 74.22 -31.49
C VAL A 658 -25.21 74.72 -31.48
N LEU A 659 -26.16 73.84 -31.78
CA LEU A 659 -27.59 74.13 -31.72
C LEU A 659 -28.15 73.41 -30.49
N MET A 660 -28.77 74.17 -29.59
CA MET A 660 -29.41 73.63 -28.39
C MET A 660 -30.87 74.06 -28.39
N ASP A 661 -31.79 73.10 -28.36
CA ASP A 661 -33.23 73.36 -28.25
C ASP A 661 -33.61 73.49 -26.76
N GLU A 662 -34.50 74.42 -26.44
CA GLU A 662 -34.92 74.75 -25.07
C GLU A 662 -33.78 75.07 -24.06
N ALA A 663 -32.63 75.54 -24.55
CA ALA A 663 -31.51 75.90 -23.69
C ALA A 663 -31.82 77.12 -22.81
N PHE A 664 -31.29 77.11 -21.58
CA PHE A 664 -31.33 78.24 -20.63
C PHE A 664 -32.71 78.67 -20.11
N ASN A 665 -33.81 77.96 -20.44
CA ASN A 665 -35.18 78.31 -20.02
C ASN A 665 -35.39 78.49 -18.50
N ASN A 666 -34.52 77.93 -17.66
CA ASN A 666 -34.57 78.03 -16.21
C ASN A 666 -33.27 78.61 -15.59
N MET A 667 -32.47 79.37 -16.34
CA MET A 667 -31.18 79.92 -15.88
C MET A 667 -31.23 81.46 -15.82
N ASP A 668 -30.51 82.05 -14.86
CA ASP A 668 -30.42 83.50 -14.70
C ASP A 668 -29.50 84.14 -15.77
N ASP A 669 -29.75 85.39 -16.14
CA ASP A 669 -29.02 86.14 -17.17
C ASP A 669 -27.49 86.18 -16.97
N GLU A 670 -27.00 86.10 -15.72
CA GLU A 670 -25.55 86.08 -15.43
C GLU A 670 -24.90 84.71 -15.69
N ARG A 671 -25.69 83.63 -15.79
CA ARG A 671 -25.24 82.26 -16.05
C ARG A 671 -25.30 81.89 -17.54
N ILE A 672 -26.09 82.60 -18.34
CA ILE A 672 -26.20 82.49 -19.80
C ILE A 672 -25.05 83.28 -20.44
#